data_AF-A0A2M8L4V9-F1
#
_entry.id   AF-A0A2M8L4V9-F1
#
_cell.length_a   1.000
_cell.length_b   1.000
_cell.length_c   1.000
_cell.angle_alpha   90.00
_cell.angle_beta   90.00
_cell.angle_gamma   90.00
#
_symmetry.space_group_name_H-M   'P 1'
#
loop_
_entity.id
_entity.type
_entity.pdbx_description
1 polymer ?
#
loop_
_entity_poly.entity_id
_entity_poly.type
_entity_poly.pdbx_seq_one_letter_code
_entity_poly.pdbx_strand_id
1 'polypeptide(L)'
;MKNIYAKIVKILRAHKIFDVMLILLLGLHVFIGLKKGLLYIHGDSGIPLNPIKDLNLVYLWQNMHGGIFWWNLISIFQLAFFAVFEFVGLSLATNQHLFIYFAHTLAGVSMYFLTSSFQFKGKRIIAILSAIFYMFSPWLLNYQGIYVFLPYCVMPLILGLFVRGITGKMGKVSSSLLIMLFFFGIIINFPQFSMFAIAALLMFLYFLFFIFIYKKNVWPATKFMIILTVVLFLTSLWYILPFASYLSLTGVLKEMARTDISGSLQDFGDYGFSTILQLFRVSGAAGFMMGGAIYSEPYLNNLVILFINYLIPILAFSATLFRPKSKSVIFFSLIALIYIFIAKGVNAPFGQLHFLFVNNFPLARAFRTTWSLCLGANIAYAFLIAISVFEIAKRLSFVNRKNFIATIFIAAALILVNGWPLLTGDFFKSKWNLPSFEGLKIPPAYYQLENFLAKEKTDFHFLKIPKTEGLISTDWGYYGSDIYYSLFSTPFINGHPMAMMGREIINAAYSLLAENINRGEEAEKTLSLLNINRIVFDDYDGVSKPESKIEIPKKIDAHFEKEFDKFSIYKIDDYYFLPHFFIPKQFIYTDITPSNFADFISLPDYDIRSGIFSVDLEKENLEISQRPKKVVIKVEPTISLEDENKKTRTTDSLNPEAVYYPYARWKPGSLFYPLVLKREKLELKNSHRNPENYLNKHLFFASKRIFEIKKWGETLNINEWEKAGNCYYQLMEGALNELKKLYQQEDKSLFIYLFAKTRNTYYGHIDKMAVNFFDNKDSQYFEKETPMDKIFKKLKTEFLSLQKPPNVFSITYQFNIPKEDQYSLLVRDKNDYFQEAFFNFSKLTIDGQEIFPSNFEVENGIIKTIEKMHFKKGNHQLELSFSDLKNLLSNDAWQRQLPLYEATDDLLFFRFLKPLSPQEWMSAPQEIKSYTPSSYFFISFDYFVKDGNAGFAIYQDGDIEPKTGKEKPLVLPIMPPSKENVFQHYEGLFKSTNFKSAKIYLLAQQQHGKAADIKYKNVQIKPVFAPVFMFERNSSETTDLEKMPNITFTKINSTKYKVYVEKAGNPYYLVFSEGFHQGWKAYINQPPISNLKSQSNVTASYFNGEISEGEHKNIFLDKSTFETWGKTSLPEKRHFLTNGYANSWLIKPEDAKGKDTYEIIIEFLPQKMFYLGLGISLLTIIFCFGYLIFSKIFKL
;
A
#
# COMPACT_ATOMS: atom_id res chain seq x y z
N MET A 1 -27.99 -9.47 -58.94
CA MET A 1 -28.30 -10.30 -57.76
C MET A 1 -27.74 -11.73 -57.81
N LYS A 2 -27.92 -12.54 -58.87
CA LYS A 2 -27.37 -13.92 -58.96
C LYS A 2 -25.85 -14.04 -58.72
N ASN A 3 -25.05 -13.08 -59.19
CA ASN A 3 -23.59 -13.07 -58.95
C ASN A 3 -23.19 -12.73 -57.51
N ILE A 4 -23.99 -11.91 -56.82
CA ILE A 4 -23.80 -11.60 -55.39
C ILE A 4 -24.22 -12.82 -54.57
N TYR A 5 -25.36 -13.44 -54.90
CA TYR A 5 -25.82 -14.69 -54.29
C TYR A 5 -24.81 -15.83 -54.49
N ALA A 6 -24.26 -16.02 -55.69
CA ALA A 6 -23.24 -17.04 -55.95
C ALA A 6 -21.92 -16.76 -55.23
N LYS A 7 -21.50 -15.49 -55.10
CA LYS A 7 -20.34 -15.10 -54.27
C LYS A 7 -20.61 -15.35 -52.79
N ILE A 8 -21.77 -14.97 -52.28
CA ILE A 8 -22.20 -15.22 -50.89
C ILE A 8 -22.29 -16.71 -50.62
N VAL A 9 -22.85 -17.53 -51.51
CA VAL A 9 -22.91 -18.99 -51.39
C VAL A 9 -21.52 -19.63 -51.47
N LYS A 10 -20.61 -19.13 -52.33
CA LYS A 10 -19.22 -19.59 -52.39
C LYS A 10 -18.42 -19.22 -51.13
N ILE A 11 -18.72 -18.07 -50.52
CA ILE A 11 -18.19 -17.61 -49.23
C ILE A 11 -18.76 -18.47 -48.09
N LEU A 12 -20.07 -18.71 -48.03
CA LEU A 12 -20.73 -19.55 -47.04
C LEU A 12 -20.33 -21.04 -47.15
N ARG A 13 -19.97 -21.52 -48.35
CA ARG A 13 -19.38 -22.86 -48.57
C ARG A 13 -17.93 -22.96 -48.07
N ALA A 14 -17.26 -21.87 -47.72
CA ALA A 14 -15.96 -21.93 -47.08
C ALA A 14 -16.13 -22.38 -45.63
N HIS A 15 -15.86 -23.67 -45.37
CA HIS A 15 -15.98 -24.31 -44.05
C HIS A 15 -15.41 -23.50 -42.86
N LYS A 16 -14.40 -22.65 -43.10
CA LYS A 16 -13.80 -21.76 -42.09
C LYS A 16 -14.76 -20.67 -41.58
N ILE A 17 -15.61 -20.13 -42.46
CA ILE A 17 -16.58 -19.09 -42.08
C ILE A 17 -17.63 -19.68 -41.16
N PHE A 18 -18.13 -20.87 -41.49
CA PHE A 18 -19.04 -21.60 -40.61
C PHE A 18 -18.44 -21.88 -39.23
N ASP A 19 -17.16 -22.31 -39.18
CA ASP A 19 -16.49 -22.59 -37.90
C ASP A 19 -16.37 -21.31 -37.03
N VAL A 20 -16.04 -20.17 -37.63
CA VAL A 20 -15.97 -18.89 -36.92
C VAL A 20 -17.36 -18.42 -36.49
N MET A 21 -18.38 -18.58 -37.34
CA MET A 21 -19.77 -18.27 -36.98
C MET A 21 -20.24 -19.11 -35.79
N LEU A 22 -19.88 -20.40 -35.74
CA LEU A 22 -20.17 -21.26 -34.59
C LEU A 22 -19.54 -20.71 -33.30
N ILE A 23 -18.28 -20.27 -33.34
CA ILE A 23 -17.59 -19.68 -32.20
C ILE A 23 -18.29 -18.38 -31.75
N LEU A 24 -18.67 -17.52 -32.70
CA LEU A 24 -19.39 -16.28 -32.43
C LEU A 24 -20.78 -16.52 -31.78
N LEU A 25 -21.49 -17.55 -32.25
CA LEU A 25 -22.78 -17.97 -31.68
C LEU A 25 -22.60 -18.53 -30.27
N LEU A 26 -21.58 -19.36 -30.04
CA LEU A 26 -21.28 -19.89 -28.72
C LEU A 26 -20.98 -18.76 -27.73
N GLY A 27 -20.32 -17.68 -28.15
CA GLY A 27 -20.04 -16.55 -27.27
C GLY A 27 -21.28 -15.77 -26.81
N LEU A 28 -22.45 -15.94 -27.45
CA LEU A 28 -23.68 -15.26 -27.02
C LEU A 28 -24.14 -15.68 -25.61
N HIS A 29 -23.63 -16.79 -25.07
CA HIS A 29 -23.95 -17.23 -23.72
C HIS A 29 -23.62 -16.19 -22.64
N VAL A 30 -22.66 -15.27 -22.87
CA VAL A 30 -22.30 -14.25 -21.87
C VAL A 30 -23.49 -13.36 -21.49
N PHE A 31 -24.42 -13.16 -22.42
CA PHE A 31 -25.64 -12.38 -22.18
C PHE A 31 -26.66 -13.08 -21.27
N ILE A 32 -26.44 -14.36 -20.93
CA ILE A 32 -27.27 -15.08 -19.93
C ILE A 32 -27.01 -14.52 -18.53
N GLY A 33 -25.74 -14.22 -18.20
CA GLY A 33 -25.35 -13.65 -16.90
C GLY A 33 -25.41 -12.13 -16.84
N LEU A 34 -25.21 -11.44 -17.97
CA LEU A 34 -25.16 -9.98 -18.03
C LEU A 34 -26.56 -9.37 -18.13
N LYS A 35 -27.04 -8.77 -17.03
CA LYS A 35 -28.38 -8.18 -16.95
C LYS A 35 -28.45 -6.80 -17.58
N LYS A 36 -29.48 -6.56 -18.39
CA LYS A 36 -29.69 -5.28 -19.10
C LYS A 36 -29.70 -4.10 -18.12
N GLY A 37 -28.82 -3.13 -18.35
CA GLY A 37 -28.73 -1.89 -17.59
C GLY A 37 -28.02 -2.00 -16.23
N LEU A 38 -27.47 -3.16 -15.89
CA LEU A 38 -26.54 -3.32 -14.76
C LEU A 38 -25.10 -3.27 -15.25
N LEU A 39 -24.21 -2.73 -14.44
CA LEU A 39 -22.77 -2.67 -14.69
C LEU A 39 -22.09 -3.89 -14.07
N TYR A 40 -21.09 -4.41 -14.78
CA TYR A 40 -20.19 -5.45 -14.28
C TYR A 40 -19.08 -4.80 -13.45
N ILE A 41 -19.41 -4.35 -12.23
CA ILE A 41 -18.49 -3.64 -11.33
C ILE A 41 -18.42 -4.36 -9.98
N HIS A 42 -17.21 -4.73 -9.55
CA HIS A 42 -16.92 -5.31 -8.23
C HIS A 42 -15.42 -5.51 -8.04
N GLY A 43 -14.94 -5.51 -6.80
CA GLY A 43 -13.54 -5.81 -6.46
C GLY A 43 -12.58 -4.97 -7.30
N ASP A 44 -11.59 -5.63 -7.90
CA ASP A 44 -10.69 -5.06 -8.89
C ASP A 44 -11.19 -5.37 -10.32
N SER A 45 -12.41 -4.98 -10.71
CA SER A 45 -12.86 -5.22 -12.10
C SER A 45 -12.22 -4.26 -13.11
N GLY A 46 -11.97 -3.02 -12.66
CA GLY A 46 -11.33 -1.86 -13.33
C GLY A 46 -11.64 -1.73 -14.81
N ILE A 47 -12.94 -1.53 -14.99
CA ILE A 47 -13.54 -1.08 -16.21
C ILE A 47 -13.72 0.44 -16.08
N PRO A 48 -13.48 1.22 -17.15
CA PRO A 48 -13.76 2.65 -17.13
C PRO A 48 -15.24 2.89 -16.80
N LEU A 49 -15.49 3.89 -15.95
CA LEU A 49 -16.84 4.28 -15.53
C LEU A 49 -17.29 5.58 -16.21
N ASN A 50 -16.34 6.32 -16.80
CA ASN A 50 -16.61 7.46 -17.65
C ASN A 50 -15.62 7.43 -18.84
N PRO A 51 -15.85 6.54 -19.83
CA PRO A 51 -14.83 6.21 -20.82
C PRO A 51 -14.20 7.37 -21.59
N ILE A 52 -14.99 8.36 -22.02
CA ILE A 52 -14.44 9.54 -22.71
C ILE A 52 -13.51 10.33 -21.78
N LYS A 53 -13.91 10.54 -20.53
CA LYS A 53 -13.11 11.27 -19.53
C LYS A 53 -11.90 10.45 -19.07
N ASP A 54 -12.06 9.13 -18.91
CA ASP A 54 -11.03 8.21 -18.45
C ASP A 54 -9.85 8.13 -19.44
N LEU A 55 -10.00 8.67 -20.67
CA LEU A 55 -8.86 8.95 -21.55
C LEU A 55 -7.82 9.88 -20.92
N ASN A 56 -8.17 10.68 -19.90
CA ASN A 56 -7.21 11.48 -19.13
C ASN A 56 -6.36 10.64 -18.16
N LEU A 57 -6.77 9.42 -17.84
CA LEU A 57 -5.98 8.49 -17.00
C LEU A 57 -4.70 7.99 -17.72
N VAL A 58 -4.51 8.37 -18.99
CA VAL A 58 -3.35 8.03 -19.80
C VAL A 58 -2.13 8.88 -19.47
N TYR A 59 -2.29 10.00 -18.77
CA TYR A 59 -1.16 10.76 -18.29
C TYR A 59 -0.46 10.02 -17.15
N LEU A 60 0.87 10.01 -17.18
CA LEU A 60 1.69 9.34 -16.16
C LEU A 60 1.66 10.04 -14.80
N TRP A 61 1.18 11.29 -14.77
CA TRP A 61 0.88 12.01 -13.53
C TRP A 61 -0.62 12.27 -13.46
N GLN A 62 -1.20 11.96 -12.30
CA GLN A 62 -2.60 12.26 -11.98
C GLN A 62 -2.61 13.20 -10.78
N ASN A 63 -3.31 14.31 -10.89
CA ASN A 63 -3.39 15.31 -9.81
C ASN A 63 -4.23 14.85 -8.61
N MET A 64 -4.84 13.67 -8.69
CA MET A 64 -5.62 13.12 -7.58
C MET A 64 -4.72 12.81 -6.38
N HIS A 65 -5.29 12.88 -5.18
CA HIS A 65 -4.62 12.70 -3.90
C HIS A 65 -3.40 13.61 -3.69
N GLY A 66 -3.47 14.84 -4.23
CA GLY A 66 -2.37 15.80 -4.17
C GLY A 66 -1.20 15.46 -5.09
N GLY A 67 -1.38 14.54 -6.04
CA GLY A 67 -0.39 14.22 -7.07
C GLY A 67 0.25 12.85 -6.93
N ILE A 68 -0.10 11.94 -7.83
CA ILE A 68 0.42 10.58 -7.86
C ILE A 68 0.93 10.20 -9.25
N PHE A 69 2.02 9.42 -9.25
CA PHE A 69 2.49 8.75 -10.45
C PHE A 69 1.61 7.54 -10.76
N TRP A 70 1.17 7.44 -12.01
CA TRP A 70 0.11 6.52 -12.41
C TRP A 70 0.41 5.80 -13.73
N TRP A 71 0.13 4.50 -13.81
CA TRP A 71 0.50 3.65 -14.95
C TRP A 71 -0.66 3.25 -15.87
N ASN A 72 -1.86 3.86 -15.75
CA ASN A 72 -3.02 3.48 -16.56
C ASN A 72 -2.93 3.82 -18.04
N LEU A 73 -1.90 4.55 -18.49
CA LEU A 73 -1.55 4.69 -19.91
C LEU A 73 -1.56 3.34 -20.64
N ILE A 74 -1.16 2.28 -19.95
CA ILE A 74 -1.08 0.95 -20.53
C ILE A 74 -2.48 0.38 -20.87
N SER A 75 -3.53 0.87 -20.24
CA SER A 75 -4.92 0.51 -20.52
C SER A 75 -5.54 1.29 -21.70
N ILE A 76 -4.76 2.08 -22.46
CA ILE A 76 -5.27 2.92 -23.56
C ILE A 76 -6.14 2.17 -24.57
N PHE A 77 -5.83 0.92 -24.90
CA PHE A 77 -6.63 0.13 -25.85
C PHE A 77 -8.02 -0.19 -25.31
N GLN A 78 -8.12 -0.49 -24.01
CA GLN A 78 -9.38 -0.71 -23.32
C GLN A 78 -10.15 0.61 -23.26
N LEU A 79 -9.52 1.70 -22.80
CA LEU A 79 -10.15 3.02 -22.71
C LEU A 79 -10.67 3.52 -24.07
N ALA A 80 -9.88 3.38 -25.13
CA ALA A 80 -10.26 3.76 -26.48
C ALA A 80 -11.44 2.94 -27.01
N PHE A 81 -11.50 1.63 -26.71
CA PHE A 81 -12.67 0.81 -27.05
C PHE A 81 -13.93 1.40 -26.42
N PHE A 82 -13.89 1.64 -25.11
CA PHE A 82 -15.06 2.15 -24.41
C PHE A 82 -15.44 3.56 -24.87
N ALA A 83 -14.48 4.47 -25.04
CA ALA A 83 -14.72 5.84 -25.48
C ALA A 83 -15.34 5.91 -26.89
N VAL A 84 -14.90 5.08 -27.85
CA VAL A 84 -15.47 5.05 -29.20
C VAL A 84 -16.94 4.62 -29.19
N PHE A 85 -17.29 3.59 -28.41
CA PHE A 85 -18.67 3.11 -28.35
C PHE A 85 -19.60 4.04 -27.56
N GLU A 86 -19.08 4.72 -26.55
CA GLU A 86 -19.80 5.79 -25.86
C GLU A 86 -20.06 6.98 -26.80
N PHE A 87 -19.07 7.38 -27.61
CA PHE A 87 -19.22 8.44 -28.61
C PHE A 87 -20.32 8.14 -29.65
N VAL A 88 -20.53 6.86 -30.00
CA VAL A 88 -21.61 6.41 -30.89
C VAL A 88 -22.98 6.33 -30.18
N GLY A 89 -23.03 6.63 -28.88
CA GLY A 89 -24.27 6.72 -28.08
C GLY A 89 -24.66 5.42 -27.38
N LEU A 90 -23.75 4.44 -27.23
CA LEU A 90 -24.04 3.25 -26.43
C LEU A 90 -23.92 3.55 -24.94
N SER A 91 -24.92 3.10 -24.16
CA SER A 91 -24.84 3.14 -22.69
C SER A 91 -23.65 2.36 -22.17
N LEU A 92 -23.06 2.80 -21.05
CA LEU A 92 -21.91 2.17 -20.42
C LEU A 92 -22.12 0.66 -20.18
N ALA A 93 -23.27 0.26 -19.65
CA ALA A 93 -23.61 -1.16 -19.43
C ALA A 93 -23.60 -1.97 -20.74
N THR A 94 -24.17 -1.42 -21.82
CA THR A 94 -24.17 -2.10 -23.12
C THR A 94 -22.74 -2.23 -23.67
N ASN A 95 -21.93 -1.20 -23.49
CA ASN A 95 -20.52 -1.18 -23.89
C ASN A 95 -19.71 -2.25 -23.15
N GLN A 96 -19.89 -2.38 -21.83
CA GLN A 96 -19.28 -3.44 -21.02
C GLN A 96 -19.68 -4.84 -21.49
N HIS A 97 -20.96 -5.05 -21.78
CA HIS A 97 -21.44 -6.35 -22.25
C HIS A 97 -20.87 -6.73 -23.61
N LEU A 98 -20.79 -5.76 -24.53
CA LEU A 98 -20.17 -5.95 -25.84
C LEU A 98 -18.68 -6.26 -25.70
N PHE A 99 -17.96 -5.55 -24.84
CA PHE A 99 -16.55 -5.82 -24.58
C PHE A 99 -16.32 -7.26 -24.09
N ILE A 100 -17.10 -7.71 -23.11
CA ILE A 100 -17.04 -9.08 -22.58
C ILE A 100 -17.34 -10.11 -23.69
N TYR A 101 -18.39 -9.88 -24.48
CA TYR A 101 -18.73 -10.73 -25.62
C TYR A 101 -17.59 -10.81 -26.65
N PHE A 102 -17.01 -9.66 -27.04
CA PHE A 102 -15.91 -9.61 -27.99
C PHE A 102 -14.67 -10.30 -27.44
N ALA A 103 -14.30 -10.06 -26.19
CA ALA A 103 -13.15 -10.71 -25.57
C ALA A 103 -13.33 -12.24 -25.52
N HIS A 104 -14.50 -12.70 -25.11
CA HIS A 104 -14.78 -14.13 -24.97
C HIS A 104 -14.82 -14.86 -26.33
N THR A 105 -15.45 -14.26 -27.35
CA THR A 105 -15.44 -14.81 -28.71
C THR A 105 -14.06 -14.76 -29.36
N LEU A 106 -13.31 -13.69 -29.12
CA LEU A 106 -11.94 -13.56 -29.60
C LEU A 106 -11.05 -14.66 -29.03
N ALA A 107 -11.23 -15.08 -27.77
CA ALA A 107 -10.48 -16.19 -27.19
C ALA A 107 -10.66 -17.49 -28.00
N GLY A 108 -11.90 -17.81 -28.37
CA GLY A 108 -12.21 -18.97 -29.21
C GLY A 108 -11.61 -18.85 -30.62
N VAL A 109 -11.77 -17.70 -31.28
CA VAL A 109 -11.23 -17.46 -32.63
C VAL A 109 -9.70 -17.53 -32.63
N SER A 110 -9.05 -16.95 -31.63
CA SER A 110 -7.61 -17.00 -31.42
C SER A 110 -7.10 -18.43 -31.25
N MET A 111 -7.78 -19.24 -30.42
CA MET A 111 -7.36 -20.62 -30.20
C MET A 111 -7.61 -21.52 -31.42
N TYR A 112 -8.73 -21.31 -32.12
CA TYR A 112 -8.99 -21.93 -33.43
C TYR A 112 -7.85 -21.59 -34.40
N PHE A 113 -7.46 -20.31 -34.46
CA PHE A 113 -6.38 -19.84 -35.32
C PHE A 113 -5.04 -20.50 -34.97
N LEU A 114 -4.61 -20.50 -33.70
CA LEU A 114 -3.39 -21.17 -33.23
C LEU A 114 -3.36 -22.63 -33.65
N THR A 115 -4.42 -23.36 -33.34
CA THR A 115 -4.54 -24.79 -33.66
C THR A 115 -4.49 -25.02 -35.17
N SER A 116 -5.13 -24.14 -35.93
CA SER A 116 -5.12 -24.15 -37.40
C SER A 116 -3.78 -23.75 -38.02
N SER A 117 -2.81 -23.25 -37.26
CA SER A 117 -1.47 -22.92 -37.80
C SER A 117 -0.57 -24.15 -37.94
N PHE A 118 -0.87 -25.24 -37.22
CA PHE A 118 -0.13 -26.51 -37.31
C PHE A 118 -0.68 -27.43 -38.41
N GLN A 119 0.11 -28.42 -38.83
CA GLN A 119 -0.23 -29.38 -39.89
C GLN A 119 -0.43 -30.78 -39.31
N PHE A 120 -1.67 -31.29 -39.31
CA PHE A 120 -2.02 -32.64 -38.85
C PHE A 120 -3.39 -33.10 -39.38
N LYS A 121 -3.68 -34.41 -39.28
CA LYS A 121 -4.96 -35.01 -39.67
C LYS A 121 -6.08 -34.62 -38.69
N GLY A 122 -7.29 -34.34 -39.20
CA GLY A 122 -8.44 -33.94 -38.39
C GLY A 122 -8.46 -32.46 -37.98
N LYS A 123 -7.61 -31.64 -38.61
CA LYS A 123 -7.34 -30.25 -38.26
C LYS A 123 -8.57 -29.39 -37.93
N ARG A 124 -9.60 -29.46 -38.77
CA ARG A 124 -10.82 -28.66 -38.59
C ARG A 124 -11.51 -28.97 -37.25
N ILE A 125 -11.77 -30.24 -36.98
CA ILE A 125 -12.49 -30.68 -35.77
C ILE A 125 -11.65 -30.38 -34.52
N ILE A 126 -10.35 -30.67 -34.56
CA ILE A 126 -9.44 -30.38 -33.45
C ILE A 126 -9.39 -28.86 -33.17
N ALA A 127 -9.40 -28.01 -34.20
CA ALA A 127 -9.42 -26.55 -34.02
C ALA A 127 -10.73 -26.03 -33.41
N ILE A 128 -11.87 -26.63 -33.75
CA ILE A 128 -13.16 -26.28 -33.12
C ILE A 128 -13.17 -26.73 -31.66
N LEU A 129 -12.76 -27.97 -31.39
CA LEU A 129 -12.71 -28.52 -30.03
C LEU A 129 -11.77 -27.73 -29.12
N SER A 130 -10.60 -27.31 -29.62
CA SER A 130 -9.66 -26.50 -28.85
C SER A 130 -10.21 -25.11 -28.56
N ALA A 131 -10.93 -24.50 -29.52
CA ALA A 131 -11.61 -23.23 -29.31
C ALA A 131 -12.70 -23.33 -28.24
N ILE A 132 -13.55 -24.37 -28.29
CA ILE A 132 -14.60 -24.60 -27.29
C ILE A 132 -14.00 -24.84 -25.90
N PHE A 133 -12.98 -25.72 -25.78
CA PHE A 133 -12.31 -25.95 -24.50
C PHE A 133 -11.74 -24.66 -23.93
N TYR A 134 -11.08 -23.87 -24.76
CA TYR A 134 -10.47 -22.63 -24.30
C TYR A 134 -11.55 -21.67 -23.78
N MET A 135 -12.57 -21.35 -24.58
CA MET A 135 -13.69 -20.48 -24.18
C MET A 135 -14.29 -20.89 -22.81
N PHE A 136 -14.49 -22.18 -22.58
CA PHE A 136 -15.10 -22.69 -21.35
C PHE A 136 -14.08 -23.26 -20.36
N SER A 137 -12.85 -22.74 -20.37
CA SER A 137 -11.76 -23.26 -19.52
C SER A 137 -11.95 -22.91 -18.03
N PRO A 138 -11.65 -23.85 -17.11
CA PRO A 138 -11.67 -23.59 -15.66
C PRO A 138 -10.65 -22.57 -15.20
N TRP A 139 -9.61 -22.32 -16.01
CA TRP A 139 -8.64 -21.27 -15.71
C TRP A 139 -9.31 -19.90 -15.61
N LEU A 140 -10.29 -19.62 -16.49
CA LEU A 140 -11.03 -18.35 -16.49
C LEU A 140 -11.88 -18.20 -15.21
N LEU A 141 -12.41 -19.30 -14.67
CA LEU A 141 -13.23 -19.30 -13.45
C LEU A 141 -12.48 -18.82 -12.20
N ASN A 142 -11.14 -18.95 -12.21
CA ASN A 142 -10.28 -18.53 -11.11
C ASN A 142 -10.05 -17.01 -11.05
N TYR A 143 -10.52 -16.23 -12.04
CA TYR A 143 -10.29 -14.78 -12.10
C TYR A 143 -11.46 -14.02 -12.74
N GLN A 144 -12.13 -13.19 -11.94
CA GLN A 144 -13.29 -12.39 -12.40
C GLN A 144 -12.93 -10.96 -12.86
N GLY A 145 -11.67 -10.53 -12.78
CA GLY A 145 -11.26 -9.18 -13.22
C GLY A 145 -11.15 -9.06 -14.74
N ILE A 146 -11.63 -7.96 -15.32
CA ILE A 146 -11.72 -7.83 -16.79
C ILE A 146 -10.36 -7.67 -17.47
N TYR A 147 -9.36 -7.11 -16.78
CA TYR A 147 -8.07 -6.79 -17.40
C TYR A 147 -7.29 -8.02 -17.86
N VAL A 148 -7.59 -9.20 -17.31
CA VAL A 148 -6.99 -10.48 -17.71
C VAL A 148 -7.64 -11.02 -18.99
N PHE A 149 -8.86 -10.57 -19.33
CA PHE A 149 -9.60 -11.07 -20.48
C PHE A 149 -8.88 -10.76 -21.78
N LEU A 150 -8.34 -9.55 -21.93
CA LEU A 150 -7.63 -9.14 -23.13
C LEU A 150 -6.35 -9.97 -23.36
N PRO A 151 -5.40 -10.05 -22.40
CA PRO A 151 -4.25 -10.94 -22.53
C PRO A 151 -4.64 -12.40 -22.79
N TYR A 152 -5.64 -12.92 -22.06
CA TYR A 152 -6.16 -14.26 -22.25
C TYR A 152 -6.66 -14.49 -23.68
N CYS A 153 -7.48 -13.60 -24.24
CA CYS A 153 -8.09 -13.83 -25.54
C CYS A 153 -7.12 -13.66 -26.72
N VAL A 154 -6.08 -12.83 -26.60
CA VAL A 154 -5.16 -12.55 -27.72
C VAL A 154 -3.91 -13.44 -27.71
N MET A 155 -3.55 -14.05 -26.56
CA MET A 155 -2.34 -14.89 -26.43
C MET A 155 -2.25 -16.01 -27.48
N PRO A 156 -3.31 -16.82 -27.75
CA PRO A 156 -3.21 -17.86 -28.75
C PRO A 156 -3.03 -17.30 -30.17
N LEU A 157 -3.62 -16.13 -30.46
CA LEU A 157 -3.49 -15.48 -31.76
C LEU A 157 -2.04 -15.04 -32.01
N ILE A 158 -1.40 -14.40 -31.03
CA ILE A 158 0.03 -14.04 -31.11
C ILE A 158 0.88 -15.27 -31.36
N LEU A 159 0.69 -16.34 -30.57
CA LEU A 159 1.44 -17.57 -30.75
C LEU A 159 1.18 -18.22 -32.13
N GLY A 160 -0.05 -18.16 -32.62
CA GLY A 160 -0.43 -18.70 -33.93
C GLY A 160 0.20 -17.93 -35.08
N LEU A 161 0.31 -16.60 -34.96
CA LEU A 161 0.98 -15.73 -35.92
C LEU A 161 2.49 -15.94 -35.87
N PHE A 162 3.04 -16.11 -34.68
CA PHE A 162 4.45 -16.44 -34.47
C PHE A 162 4.83 -17.76 -35.15
N VAL A 163 4.03 -18.82 -34.95
CA VAL A 163 4.19 -20.11 -35.61
C VAL A 163 4.15 -19.96 -37.14
N ARG A 164 3.24 -19.16 -37.68
CA ARG A 164 3.18 -18.90 -39.13
C ARG A 164 4.35 -18.07 -39.64
N GLY A 165 4.82 -17.10 -38.85
CA GLY A 165 5.97 -16.29 -39.16
C GLY A 165 7.23 -17.14 -39.26
N ILE A 166 7.49 -17.98 -38.26
CA ILE A 166 8.71 -18.80 -38.24
C ILE A 166 8.70 -19.96 -39.27
N THR A 167 7.52 -20.40 -39.72
CA THR A 167 7.36 -21.49 -40.69
C THR A 167 7.08 -21.04 -42.13
N GLY A 168 6.82 -19.75 -42.37
CA GLY A 168 6.30 -19.21 -43.63
C GLY A 168 7.35 -18.62 -44.60
N LYS A 169 6.88 -18.22 -45.81
CA LYS A 169 7.63 -17.41 -46.81
C LYS A 169 7.54 -15.92 -46.47
N MET A 170 8.54 -15.11 -46.86
CA MET A 170 8.72 -13.69 -46.45
C MET A 170 7.43 -12.81 -46.47
N GLY A 171 6.60 -12.85 -47.51
CA GLY A 171 5.35 -12.06 -47.55
C GLY A 171 4.27 -12.43 -46.52
N LYS A 172 4.27 -13.66 -45.99
CA LYS A 172 3.37 -14.08 -44.88
C LYS A 172 3.98 -13.76 -43.51
N VAL A 173 5.31 -13.71 -43.44
CA VAL A 173 6.09 -13.36 -42.25
C VAL A 173 5.83 -11.91 -41.86
N SER A 174 5.87 -11.02 -42.86
CA SER A 174 5.73 -9.58 -42.69
C SER A 174 4.31 -9.19 -42.23
N SER A 175 3.26 -9.77 -42.82
CA SER A 175 1.86 -9.58 -42.37
C SER A 175 1.61 -10.14 -40.96
N SER A 176 2.23 -11.28 -40.62
CA SER A 176 2.09 -11.86 -39.27
C SER A 176 2.77 -11.00 -38.21
N LEU A 177 3.90 -10.37 -38.55
CA LEU A 177 4.65 -9.50 -37.66
C LEU A 177 3.86 -8.24 -37.28
N LEU A 178 3.21 -7.57 -38.23
CA LEU A 178 2.38 -6.40 -37.92
C LEU A 178 1.17 -6.70 -37.03
N ILE A 179 0.48 -7.81 -37.32
CA ILE A 179 -0.69 -8.19 -36.54
C ILE A 179 -0.25 -8.57 -35.11
N MET A 180 0.91 -9.22 -34.96
CA MET A 180 1.49 -9.47 -33.64
C MET A 180 1.80 -8.17 -32.90
N LEU A 181 2.36 -7.14 -33.54
CA LEU A 181 2.67 -5.87 -32.88
C LEU A 181 1.43 -5.19 -32.29
N PHE A 182 0.32 -5.18 -33.03
CA PHE A 182 -0.95 -4.67 -32.53
C PHE A 182 -1.43 -5.42 -31.28
N PHE A 183 -1.47 -6.76 -31.35
CA PHE A 183 -1.94 -7.57 -30.23
C PHE A 183 -0.96 -7.63 -29.05
N PHE A 184 0.32 -7.41 -29.30
CA PHE A 184 1.32 -7.35 -28.25
C PHE A 184 1.17 -6.08 -27.41
N GLY A 185 0.80 -4.95 -28.04
CA GLY A 185 0.36 -3.73 -27.36
C GLY A 185 -0.82 -3.96 -26.39
N ILE A 186 -1.72 -4.88 -26.73
CA ILE A 186 -2.90 -5.25 -25.92
C ILE A 186 -2.54 -6.13 -24.71
N ILE A 187 -1.45 -6.92 -24.78
CA ILE A 187 -1.01 -7.79 -23.67
C ILE A 187 -0.29 -7.01 -22.57
N ILE A 188 0.35 -5.90 -22.93
CA ILE A 188 1.02 -5.05 -21.96
C ILE A 188 -0.11 -4.41 -21.14
N ASN A 189 -0.33 -4.89 -19.93
CA ASN A 189 -1.21 -4.28 -18.93
C ASN A 189 -0.47 -4.33 -17.58
N PHE A 190 -0.25 -3.18 -16.94
CA PHE A 190 0.44 -3.09 -15.65
C PHE A 190 -0.61 -3.13 -14.53
N PRO A 191 -0.43 -3.91 -13.44
CA PRO A 191 0.81 -4.57 -12.98
C PRO A 191 1.10 -5.95 -13.59
N GLN A 192 0.34 -6.42 -14.58
CA GLN A 192 0.44 -7.77 -15.14
C GLN A 192 1.52 -7.97 -16.21
N PHE A 193 2.74 -7.44 -15.99
CA PHE A 193 3.92 -7.78 -16.80
C PHE A 193 4.15 -9.30 -16.92
N SER A 194 3.61 -10.08 -15.99
CA SER A 194 3.59 -11.55 -16.06
C SER A 194 2.95 -12.08 -17.34
N MET A 195 1.89 -11.45 -17.87
CA MET A 195 1.25 -11.89 -19.12
C MET A 195 2.15 -11.68 -20.34
N PHE A 196 2.83 -10.54 -20.42
CA PHE A 196 3.88 -10.31 -21.41
C PHE A 196 4.98 -11.38 -21.32
N ALA A 197 5.43 -11.69 -20.10
CA ALA A 197 6.46 -12.69 -19.89
C ALA A 197 6.02 -14.09 -20.35
N ILE A 198 4.76 -14.48 -20.15
CA ILE A 198 4.17 -15.72 -20.68
C ILE A 198 4.25 -15.75 -22.21
N ALA A 199 3.82 -14.67 -22.88
CA ALA A 199 3.85 -14.58 -24.34
C ALA A 199 5.28 -14.73 -24.88
N ALA A 200 6.21 -13.95 -24.32
CA ALA A 200 7.61 -13.95 -24.70
C ALA A 200 8.26 -15.33 -24.47
N LEU A 201 8.02 -15.94 -23.30
CA LEU A 201 8.56 -17.25 -22.96
C LEU A 201 7.97 -18.36 -23.84
N LEU A 202 6.66 -18.35 -24.13
CA LEU A 202 6.04 -19.30 -25.07
C LEU A 202 6.66 -19.22 -26.47
N MET A 203 6.82 -18.01 -27.01
CA MET A 203 7.46 -17.81 -28.32
C MET A 203 8.92 -18.26 -28.31
N PHE A 204 9.67 -17.92 -27.27
CA PHE A 204 11.06 -18.32 -27.13
C PHE A 204 11.23 -19.84 -27.03
N LEU A 205 10.42 -20.51 -26.20
CA LEU A 205 10.44 -21.97 -26.08
C LEU A 205 10.04 -22.66 -27.40
N TYR A 206 9.07 -22.11 -28.13
CA TYR A 206 8.73 -22.63 -29.46
C TYR A 206 9.86 -22.42 -30.47
N PHE A 207 10.56 -21.29 -30.42
CA PHE A 207 11.74 -21.04 -31.26
C PHE A 207 12.85 -22.06 -30.99
N LEU A 208 13.19 -22.30 -29.72
CA LEU A 208 14.18 -23.31 -29.35
C LEU A 208 13.74 -24.71 -29.82
N PHE A 209 12.48 -25.06 -29.57
CA PHE A 209 11.92 -26.32 -30.06
C PHE A 209 11.99 -26.43 -31.59
N PHE A 210 11.70 -25.34 -32.31
CA PHE A 210 11.78 -25.29 -33.76
C PHE A 210 13.20 -25.55 -34.26
N ILE A 211 14.20 -24.87 -33.71
CA ILE A 211 15.61 -25.06 -34.08
C ILE A 211 16.05 -26.49 -33.79
N PHE A 212 15.89 -26.98 -32.56
CA PHE A 212 16.48 -28.24 -32.12
C PHE A 212 15.74 -29.48 -32.64
N ILE A 213 14.41 -29.40 -32.81
CA ILE A 213 13.58 -30.56 -33.14
C ILE A 213 13.15 -30.57 -34.61
N TYR A 214 12.92 -29.41 -35.24
CA TYR A 214 12.62 -29.38 -36.68
C TYR A 214 13.88 -29.37 -37.55
N LYS A 215 15.02 -28.90 -37.03
CA LYS A 215 16.35 -28.92 -37.69
C LYS A 215 16.34 -28.46 -39.16
N LYS A 216 15.43 -27.53 -39.51
CA LYS A 216 15.28 -26.96 -40.86
C LYS A 216 15.04 -25.46 -40.75
N ASN A 217 15.53 -24.69 -41.72
CA ASN A 217 15.34 -23.24 -41.79
C ASN A 217 15.77 -22.47 -40.53
N VAL A 218 16.88 -22.89 -39.90
CA VAL A 218 17.41 -22.26 -38.67
C VAL A 218 17.70 -20.78 -38.88
N TRP A 219 18.48 -20.42 -39.91
CA TRP A 219 18.84 -19.03 -40.15
C TRP A 219 17.63 -18.12 -40.45
N PRO A 220 16.67 -18.49 -41.33
CA PRO A 220 15.43 -17.72 -41.48
C PRO A 220 14.64 -17.56 -40.18
N ALA A 221 14.58 -18.61 -39.35
CA ALA A 221 13.90 -18.54 -38.05
C ALA A 221 14.62 -17.62 -37.06
N THR A 222 15.95 -17.70 -36.97
CA THR A 222 16.78 -16.83 -36.13
C THR A 222 16.69 -15.38 -36.59
N LYS A 223 16.75 -15.13 -37.90
CA LYS A 223 16.56 -13.79 -38.48
C LYS A 223 15.18 -13.24 -38.14
N PHE A 224 14.12 -14.05 -38.25
CA PHE A 224 12.77 -13.67 -37.85
C PHE A 224 12.70 -13.32 -36.36
N MET A 225 13.31 -14.12 -35.49
CA MET A 225 13.39 -13.82 -34.05
C MET A 225 14.10 -12.50 -33.77
N ILE A 226 15.25 -12.25 -34.40
CA ILE A 226 15.99 -11.00 -34.20
C ILE A 226 15.14 -9.81 -34.64
N ILE A 227 14.54 -9.87 -35.83
CA ILE A 227 13.66 -8.81 -36.34
C ILE A 227 12.47 -8.62 -35.40
N LEU A 228 11.82 -9.70 -34.97
CA LEU A 228 10.70 -9.64 -34.04
C LEU A 228 11.11 -8.97 -32.73
N THR A 229 12.22 -9.38 -32.12
CA THR A 229 12.72 -8.79 -30.87
C THR A 229 13.02 -7.30 -31.03
N VAL A 230 13.71 -6.90 -32.10
CA VAL A 230 14.03 -5.49 -32.36
C VAL A 230 12.75 -4.67 -32.57
N VAL A 231 11.82 -5.16 -33.38
CA VAL A 231 10.58 -4.43 -33.67
C VAL A 231 9.67 -4.37 -32.44
N LEU A 232 9.56 -5.45 -31.66
CA LEU A 232 8.84 -5.45 -30.38
C LEU A 232 9.48 -4.46 -29.40
N PHE A 233 10.81 -4.41 -29.31
CA PHE A 233 11.50 -3.45 -28.46
C PHE A 233 11.21 -2.00 -28.88
N LEU A 234 11.37 -1.66 -30.16
CA LEU A 234 11.13 -0.31 -30.68
C LEU A 234 9.67 0.14 -30.54
N THR A 235 8.72 -0.77 -30.76
CA THR A 235 7.28 -0.51 -30.58
C THR A 235 6.84 -0.52 -29.10
N SER A 236 7.73 -0.90 -28.19
CA SER A 236 7.50 -0.87 -26.74
C SER A 236 8.16 0.33 -26.06
N LEU A 237 8.93 1.15 -26.80
CA LEU A 237 9.64 2.30 -26.22
C LEU A 237 8.70 3.33 -25.58
N TRP A 238 7.45 3.44 -26.04
CA TRP A 238 6.46 4.33 -25.44
C TRP A 238 6.24 4.07 -23.95
N TYR A 239 6.31 2.83 -23.45
CA TYR A 239 6.22 2.56 -22.01
C TYR A 239 7.58 2.22 -21.36
N ILE A 240 8.55 1.69 -22.12
CA ILE A 240 9.88 1.36 -21.57
C ILE A 240 10.65 2.62 -21.18
N LEU A 241 10.64 3.67 -22.02
CA LEU A 241 11.37 4.91 -21.74
C LEU A 241 10.85 5.67 -20.51
N PRO A 242 9.54 5.95 -20.36
CA PRO A 242 9.05 6.57 -19.13
C PRO A 242 9.31 5.70 -17.90
N PHE A 243 9.26 4.36 -18.02
CA PHE A 243 9.52 3.45 -16.90
C PHE A 243 10.99 3.50 -16.47
N ALA A 244 11.91 3.48 -17.43
CA ALA A 244 13.34 3.64 -17.16
C ALA A 244 13.64 5.01 -16.52
N SER A 245 13.00 6.08 -17.02
CA SER A 245 13.11 7.42 -16.43
C SER A 245 12.61 7.44 -14.98
N TYR A 246 11.43 6.88 -14.71
CA TYR A 246 10.87 6.77 -13.38
C TYR A 246 11.80 6.01 -12.40
N LEU A 247 12.32 4.85 -12.81
CA LEU A 247 13.26 4.06 -12.00
C LEU A 247 14.53 4.83 -11.66
N SER A 248 15.04 5.63 -12.61
CA SER A 248 16.24 6.44 -12.37
C SER A 248 16.01 7.60 -11.40
N LEU A 249 14.80 8.18 -11.38
CA LEU A 249 14.46 9.38 -10.59
C LEU A 249 14.04 9.06 -9.16
N THR A 250 13.35 7.96 -8.94
CA THR A 250 12.75 7.67 -7.63
C THR A 250 13.63 6.84 -6.73
N GLY A 251 14.72 6.27 -7.27
CA GLY A 251 15.46 5.23 -6.58
C GLY A 251 14.55 4.09 -6.14
N VAL A 252 13.42 3.85 -6.81
CA VAL A 252 12.40 2.84 -6.44
C VAL A 252 13.01 1.45 -6.31
N LEU A 253 14.12 1.15 -6.96
CA LEU A 253 14.87 -0.09 -6.71
C LEU A 253 15.38 -0.20 -5.25
N LYS A 254 15.73 0.92 -4.61
CA LYS A 254 16.10 1.02 -3.19
C LYS A 254 14.88 0.89 -2.28
N GLU A 255 13.75 1.53 -2.59
CA GLU A 255 12.52 1.39 -1.79
C GLU A 255 11.85 0.02 -1.96
N MET A 256 11.85 -0.52 -3.18
CA MET A 256 11.53 -1.92 -3.44
C MET A 256 12.54 -2.84 -2.78
N ALA A 257 13.81 -2.48 -2.59
CA ALA A 257 14.73 -3.32 -1.81
C ALA A 257 14.51 -3.19 -0.29
N ARG A 258 14.04 -2.03 0.20
CA ARG A 258 13.79 -1.70 1.61
C ARG A 258 12.45 -2.16 2.15
N THR A 259 11.45 -2.34 1.31
CA THR A 259 10.21 -3.02 1.69
C THR A 259 10.56 -4.47 1.98
N ASP A 260 10.90 -4.73 3.23
CA ASP A 260 11.12 -6.07 3.74
C ASP A 260 9.83 -6.86 3.51
N ILE A 261 9.87 -7.76 2.53
CA ILE A 261 9.20 -9.05 2.72
C ILE A 261 9.79 -9.53 4.05
N SER A 262 8.95 -9.89 5.01
CA SER A 262 9.32 -10.34 6.37
C SER A 262 10.29 -11.54 6.40
N GLY A 263 10.82 -11.94 5.24
CA GLY A 263 11.59 -13.14 4.97
C GLY A 263 10.71 -14.38 4.88
N SER A 264 9.38 -14.25 5.03
CA SER A 264 8.46 -15.36 5.12
C SER A 264 7.95 -15.82 3.74
N LEU A 265 7.70 -17.12 3.60
CA LEU A 265 7.05 -17.68 2.40
C LEU A 265 5.57 -17.26 2.30
N GLN A 266 4.96 -16.79 3.39
CA GLN A 266 3.54 -16.45 3.48
C GLN A 266 3.22 -15.08 2.85
N ASP A 267 4.24 -14.24 2.67
CA ASP A 267 4.11 -12.92 2.00
C ASP A 267 3.81 -13.06 0.49
N PHE A 268 3.92 -14.27 -0.05
CA PHE A 268 3.51 -14.62 -1.41
C PHE A 268 2.03 -15.02 -1.37
N GLY A 269 1.17 -14.21 -1.98
CA GLY A 269 -0.28 -14.42 -1.97
C GLY A 269 -0.74 -15.79 -2.52
N ASP A 270 0.12 -16.52 -3.24
CA ASP A 270 -0.16 -17.85 -3.80
C ASP A 270 0.38 -19.01 -2.95
N TYR A 271 1.05 -18.73 -1.82
CA TYR A 271 1.58 -19.76 -0.93
C TYR A 271 0.44 -20.57 -0.30
N GLY A 272 0.54 -21.90 -0.35
CA GLY A 272 -0.51 -22.82 0.11
C GLY A 272 -1.66 -23.02 -0.89
N PHE A 273 -1.90 -22.07 -1.81
CA PHE A 273 -3.00 -22.13 -2.79
C PHE A 273 -2.55 -22.71 -4.14
N SER A 274 -1.46 -22.20 -4.71
CA SER A 274 -0.94 -22.63 -6.02
C SER A 274 -0.04 -23.87 -5.94
N THR A 275 -0.51 -24.93 -5.30
CA THR A 275 0.23 -26.20 -5.26
C THR A 275 0.19 -26.90 -6.62
N ILE A 276 1.15 -27.79 -6.90
CA ILE A 276 1.18 -28.56 -8.15
C ILE A 276 -0.15 -29.29 -8.42
N LEU A 277 -0.77 -29.86 -7.38
CA LEU A 277 -2.06 -30.57 -7.51
C LEU A 277 -3.19 -29.65 -7.96
N GLN A 278 -3.20 -28.40 -7.49
CA GLN A 278 -4.16 -27.39 -7.92
C GLN A 278 -3.88 -26.93 -9.36
N LEU A 279 -2.61 -26.70 -9.67
CA LEU A 279 -2.18 -26.21 -10.99
C LEU A 279 -2.34 -27.25 -12.11
N PHE A 280 -2.30 -28.55 -11.82
CA PHE A 280 -2.69 -29.59 -12.78
C PHE A 280 -4.14 -29.46 -13.24
N ARG A 281 -4.99 -28.84 -12.42
CA ARG A 281 -6.38 -28.54 -12.76
C ARG A 281 -6.56 -27.13 -13.33
N VAL A 282 -5.45 -26.46 -13.66
CA VAL A 282 -5.38 -25.04 -14.05
C VAL A 282 -6.09 -24.10 -13.06
N SER A 283 -6.00 -24.45 -11.77
CA SER A 283 -6.58 -23.73 -10.62
C SER A 283 -5.48 -23.34 -9.62
N GLY A 284 -5.72 -22.37 -8.76
CA GLY A 284 -4.76 -22.00 -7.70
C GLY A 284 -4.75 -20.53 -7.29
N ALA A 285 -5.65 -19.71 -7.85
CA ALA A 285 -5.80 -18.32 -7.43
C ALA A 285 -6.31 -18.25 -5.99
N ALA A 286 -5.61 -17.52 -5.12
CA ALA A 286 -5.96 -17.45 -3.70
C ALA A 286 -7.42 -17.05 -3.45
N GLY A 287 -7.91 -16.01 -4.13
CA GLY A 287 -9.31 -15.56 -4.01
C GLY A 287 -10.33 -16.63 -4.38
N PHE A 288 -10.04 -17.45 -5.40
CA PHE A 288 -10.91 -18.58 -5.78
C PHE A 288 -10.86 -19.70 -4.73
N MET A 289 -9.66 -20.06 -4.28
CA MET A 289 -9.43 -21.12 -3.29
C MET A 289 -10.00 -20.77 -1.90
N MET A 290 -10.11 -19.49 -1.57
CA MET A 290 -10.72 -18.98 -0.34
C MET A 290 -12.25 -18.85 -0.41
N GLY A 291 -12.89 -19.23 -1.51
CA GLY A 291 -14.34 -19.16 -1.61
C GLY A 291 -14.88 -17.82 -2.15
N GLY A 292 -14.04 -16.98 -2.76
CA GLY A 292 -14.40 -15.63 -3.20
C GLY A 292 -15.39 -15.56 -4.36
N ALA A 293 -15.62 -16.67 -5.08
CA ALA A 293 -16.64 -16.76 -6.12
C ALA A 293 -17.86 -17.55 -5.64
N ILE A 294 -19.05 -17.26 -6.17
CA ILE A 294 -20.31 -17.95 -5.77
C ILE A 294 -20.26 -19.44 -6.10
N TYR A 295 -19.59 -19.77 -7.20
CA TYR A 295 -19.48 -21.12 -7.73
C TYR A 295 -18.21 -21.86 -7.30
N SER A 296 -17.34 -21.30 -6.45
CA SER A 296 -16.06 -21.94 -6.13
C SER A 296 -16.19 -23.17 -5.23
N GLU A 297 -17.18 -23.20 -4.33
CA GLU A 297 -17.37 -24.28 -3.35
C GLU A 297 -17.47 -25.68 -4.01
N PRO A 298 -18.28 -25.88 -5.09
CA PRO A 298 -18.29 -27.14 -5.81
C PRO A 298 -16.93 -27.59 -6.36
N TYR A 299 -16.06 -26.68 -6.80
CA TYR A 299 -14.72 -27.02 -7.32
C TYR A 299 -13.73 -27.41 -6.22
N LEU A 300 -14.06 -27.12 -4.96
CA LEU A 300 -13.22 -27.41 -3.80
C LEU A 300 -13.69 -28.68 -3.09
N ASN A 301 -15.00 -28.89 -2.96
CA ASN A 301 -15.55 -29.91 -2.07
C ASN A 301 -16.40 -30.98 -2.77
N ASN A 302 -16.98 -30.71 -3.95
CA ASN A 302 -17.87 -31.67 -4.61
C ASN A 302 -17.06 -32.75 -5.36
N LEU A 303 -17.16 -34.01 -4.91
CA LEU A 303 -16.40 -35.14 -5.47
C LEU A 303 -16.60 -35.34 -6.99
N VAL A 304 -17.81 -35.10 -7.51
CA VAL A 304 -18.10 -35.25 -8.95
C VAL A 304 -17.40 -34.16 -9.76
N ILE A 305 -17.50 -32.90 -9.30
CA ILE A 305 -16.83 -31.77 -9.96
C ILE A 305 -15.32 -31.93 -9.87
N LEU A 306 -14.78 -32.33 -8.71
CA LEU A 306 -13.36 -32.64 -8.53
C LEU A 306 -12.89 -33.71 -9.52
N PHE A 307 -13.64 -34.80 -9.66
CA PHE A 307 -13.33 -35.88 -10.60
C PHE A 307 -13.31 -35.37 -12.06
N ILE A 308 -14.31 -34.61 -12.48
CA ILE A 308 -14.36 -34.02 -13.84
C ILE A 308 -13.18 -33.07 -14.07
N ASN A 309 -12.79 -32.30 -13.06
CA ASN A 309 -11.69 -31.34 -13.17
C ASN A 309 -10.32 -32.03 -13.23
N TYR A 310 -10.14 -33.19 -12.57
CA TYR A 310 -8.97 -34.06 -12.75
C TYR A 310 -8.97 -34.86 -14.06
N LEU A 311 -10.12 -35.02 -14.72
CA LEU A 311 -10.17 -35.62 -16.05
C LEU A 311 -9.48 -34.75 -17.11
N ILE A 312 -9.42 -33.42 -16.91
CA ILE A 312 -8.77 -32.47 -17.82
C ILE A 312 -7.29 -32.80 -18.04
N PRO A 313 -6.42 -32.83 -17.00
CA PRO A 313 -5.01 -33.17 -17.20
C PRO A 313 -4.82 -34.60 -17.74
N ILE A 314 -5.66 -35.56 -17.34
CA ILE A 314 -5.62 -36.94 -17.85
C ILE A 314 -5.88 -36.95 -19.36
N LEU A 315 -6.94 -36.27 -19.82
CA LEU A 315 -7.25 -36.14 -21.23
C LEU A 315 -6.15 -35.39 -21.99
N ALA A 316 -5.60 -34.32 -21.42
CA ALA A 316 -4.51 -33.56 -22.05
C ALA A 316 -3.28 -34.45 -22.28
N PHE A 317 -2.76 -35.11 -21.24
CA PHE A 317 -1.54 -35.91 -21.38
C PHE A 317 -1.77 -37.23 -22.14
N SER A 318 -2.99 -37.75 -22.22
CA SER A 318 -3.31 -38.91 -23.07
C SER A 318 -3.02 -38.67 -24.57
N ALA A 319 -2.92 -37.42 -25.01
CA ALA A 319 -2.51 -37.08 -26.38
C ALA A 319 -1.15 -37.68 -26.74
N THR A 320 -0.25 -37.81 -25.75
CA THR A 320 1.06 -38.44 -25.92
C THR A 320 0.95 -39.94 -26.22
N LEU A 321 -0.07 -40.62 -25.70
CA LEU A 321 -0.35 -42.04 -25.99
C LEU A 321 -0.92 -42.20 -27.41
N PHE A 322 -1.76 -41.26 -27.85
CA PHE A 322 -2.41 -41.34 -29.16
C PHE A 322 -1.50 -40.88 -30.30
N ARG A 323 -0.64 -39.90 -30.07
CA ARG A 323 0.26 -39.32 -31.08
C ARG A 323 1.69 -39.10 -30.52
N PRO A 324 2.40 -40.14 -30.04
CA PRO A 324 3.69 -40.02 -29.36
C PRO A 324 4.80 -39.40 -30.22
N LYS A 325 4.72 -39.56 -31.55
CA LYS A 325 5.71 -39.01 -32.50
C LYS A 325 5.35 -37.61 -33.01
N SER A 326 4.21 -37.04 -32.60
CA SER A 326 3.79 -35.72 -33.07
C SER A 326 4.59 -34.63 -32.36
N LYS A 327 5.40 -33.89 -33.12
CA LYS A 327 6.20 -32.77 -32.60
C LYS A 327 5.34 -31.72 -31.87
N SER A 328 4.15 -31.41 -32.38
CA SER A 328 3.23 -30.47 -31.72
C SER A 328 2.72 -31.01 -30.38
N VAL A 329 2.40 -32.31 -30.29
CA VAL A 329 1.98 -32.93 -29.02
C VAL A 329 3.10 -32.92 -27.99
N ILE A 330 4.33 -33.26 -28.41
CA ILE A 330 5.51 -33.20 -27.55
C ILE A 330 5.72 -31.77 -27.05
N PHE A 331 5.70 -30.79 -27.95
CA PHE A 331 5.86 -29.38 -27.60
C PHE A 331 4.84 -28.93 -26.55
N PHE A 332 3.54 -29.08 -26.84
CA PHE A 332 2.51 -28.63 -25.90
C PHE A 332 2.51 -29.41 -24.59
N SER A 333 2.91 -30.68 -24.58
CA SER A 333 3.08 -31.44 -23.33
C SER A 333 4.21 -30.88 -22.47
N LEU A 334 5.36 -30.53 -23.08
CA LEU A 334 6.47 -29.89 -22.39
C LEU A 334 6.09 -28.51 -21.86
N ILE A 335 5.40 -27.70 -22.68
CA ILE A 335 4.90 -26.38 -22.27
C ILE A 335 3.98 -26.49 -21.06
N ALA A 336 3.03 -27.44 -21.06
CA ALA A 336 2.15 -27.64 -19.92
C ALA A 336 2.93 -27.90 -18.62
N LEU A 337 3.92 -28.79 -18.66
CA LEU A 337 4.73 -29.12 -17.49
C LEU A 337 5.59 -27.94 -17.03
N ILE A 338 6.22 -27.21 -17.96
CA ILE A 338 7.05 -26.03 -17.64
C ILE A 338 6.20 -24.95 -16.96
N TYR A 339 5.03 -24.62 -17.51
CA TYR A 339 4.19 -23.57 -16.94
C TYR A 339 3.55 -23.96 -15.62
N ILE A 340 3.17 -25.23 -15.42
CA ILE A 340 2.74 -25.72 -14.10
C ILE A 340 3.87 -25.57 -13.07
N PHE A 341 5.11 -25.91 -13.46
CA PHE A 341 6.27 -25.82 -12.58
C PHE A 341 6.67 -24.39 -12.22
N ILE A 342 6.53 -23.43 -13.14
CA ILE A 342 6.81 -22.02 -12.84
C ILE A 342 5.65 -21.39 -12.04
N ALA A 343 4.40 -21.74 -12.36
CA ALA A 343 3.22 -21.17 -11.73
C ALA A 343 3.08 -21.49 -10.22
N LYS A 344 3.69 -22.59 -9.74
CA LYS A 344 3.70 -22.92 -8.30
C LYS A 344 4.47 -21.91 -7.46
N GLY A 345 5.36 -21.10 -8.05
CA GLY A 345 6.16 -20.10 -7.35
C GLY A 345 6.92 -20.68 -6.16
N VAL A 346 6.66 -20.14 -4.97
CA VAL A 346 7.27 -20.56 -3.69
C VAL A 346 6.76 -21.89 -3.12
N ASN A 347 5.73 -22.50 -3.73
CA ASN A 347 5.23 -23.80 -3.28
C ASN A 347 6.21 -24.94 -3.63
N ALA A 348 6.13 -26.03 -2.88
CA ALA A 348 6.94 -27.22 -3.12
C ALA A 348 6.58 -27.90 -4.46
N PRO A 349 7.55 -28.59 -5.12
CA PRO A 349 8.97 -28.71 -4.79
C PRO A 349 9.79 -27.50 -5.25
N PHE A 350 11.01 -27.31 -4.74
CA PHE A 350 11.96 -26.25 -5.16
C PHE A 350 11.44 -24.80 -5.05
N GLY A 351 10.49 -24.52 -4.15
CA GLY A 351 9.99 -23.16 -3.90
C GLY A 351 11.07 -22.17 -3.45
N GLN A 352 12.14 -22.68 -2.82
CA GLN A 352 13.27 -21.85 -2.37
C GLN A 352 14.00 -21.16 -3.53
N LEU A 353 14.04 -21.76 -4.73
CA LEU A 353 14.66 -21.14 -5.90
C LEU A 353 13.88 -19.91 -6.35
N HIS A 354 12.55 -19.99 -6.37
CA HIS A 354 11.69 -18.85 -6.68
C HIS A 354 11.83 -17.75 -5.65
N PHE A 355 11.84 -18.12 -4.36
CA PHE A 355 12.09 -17.20 -3.27
C PHE A 355 13.44 -16.47 -3.42
N LEU A 356 14.53 -17.21 -3.70
CA LEU A 356 15.85 -16.63 -3.94
C LEU A 356 15.86 -15.70 -5.16
N PHE A 357 15.16 -16.06 -6.23
CA PHE A 357 15.05 -15.21 -7.42
C PHE A 357 14.34 -13.89 -7.10
N VAL A 358 13.17 -13.96 -6.46
CA VAL A 358 12.38 -12.77 -6.11
C VAL A 358 13.10 -11.88 -5.10
N ASN A 359 13.82 -12.47 -4.13
CA ASN A 359 14.51 -11.73 -3.10
C ASN A 359 15.81 -11.05 -3.59
N ASN A 360 16.53 -11.67 -4.54
CA ASN A 360 17.80 -11.12 -5.03
C ASN A 360 17.65 -10.19 -6.25
N PHE A 361 16.53 -10.26 -6.98
CA PHE A 361 16.28 -9.41 -8.15
C PHE A 361 15.05 -8.52 -7.89
N PRO A 362 15.21 -7.21 -7.61
CA PRO A 362 14.09 -6.33 -7.26
C PRO A 362 12.94 -6.34 -8.29
N LEU A 363 13.25 -6.39 -9.59
CA LEU A 363 12.24 -6.48 -10.65
C LEU A 363 11.48 -7.82 -10.66
N ALA A 364 12.08 -8.89 -10.11
CA ALA A 364 11.42 -10.19 -9.99
C ALA A 364 10.28 -10.18 -8.96
N ARG A 365 10.18 -9.16 -8.10
CA ARG A 365 9.04 -8.96 -7.18
C ARG A 365 7.70 -8.80 -7.89
N ALA A 366 7.71 -8.37 -9.16
CA ALA A 366 6.51 -8.40 -10.01
C ALA A 366 5.94 -9.82 -10.21
N PHE A 367 6.76 -10.86 -10.01
CA PHE A 367 6.39 -12.28 -10.09
C PHE A 367 6.19 -12.91 -8.69
N ARG A 368 5.79 -12.12 -7.69
CA ARG A 368 5.39 -12.64 -6.36
C ARG A 368 4.08 -13.44 -6.42
N THR A 369 3.21 -13.09 -7.36
CA THR A 369 1.98 -13.85 -7.67
C THR A 369 2.23 -14.54 -9.00
N THR A 370 2.33 -15.87 -8.97
CA THR A 370 2.75 -16.72 -10.10
C THR A 370 1.64 -17.59 -10.66
N TRP A 371 0.49 -17.75 -9.97
CA TRP A 371 -0.56 -18.67 -10.41
C TRP A 371 -1.02 -18.38 -11.84
N SER A 372 -1.10 -17.09 -12.21
CA SER A 372 -1.57 -16.64 -13.53
C SER A 372 -0.67 -17.13 -14.68
N LEU A 373 0.58 -17.50 -14.40
CA LEU A 373 1.49 -18.13 -15.36
C LEU A 373 0.95 -19.48 -15.84
N CYS A 374 0.05 -20.13 -15.09
CA CYS A 374 -0.62 -21.37 -15.48
C CYS A 374 -1.46 -21.21 -16.79
N LEU A 375 -1.70 -19.98 -17.26
CA LEU A 375 -2.28 -19.70 -18.58
C LEU A 375 -1.54 -20.42 -19.71
N GLY A 376 -0.21 -20.51 -19.65
CA GLY A 376 0.57 -21.24 -20.66
C GLY A 376 0.22 -22.74 -20.70
N ALA A 377 -0.05 -23.34 -19.54
CA ALA A 377 -0.52 -24.73 -19.45
C ALA A 377 -1.96 -24.87 -19.95
N ASN A 378 -2.83 -23.90 -19.66
CA ASN A 378 -4.20 -23.87 -20.18
C ASN A 378 -4.25 -23.84 -21.72
N ILE A 379 -3.41 -23.02 -22.37
CA ILE A 379 -3.28 -23.00 -23.84
C ILE A 379 -2.83 -24.36 -24.37
N ALA A 380 -1.88 -25.00 -23.71
CA ALA A 380 -1.43 -26.34 -24.07
C ALA A 380 -2.53 -27.39 -23.92
N TYR A 381 -3.28 -27.36 -22.82
CA TYR A 381 -4.40 -28.28 -22.55
C TYR A 381 -5.48 -28.16 -23.61
N ALA A 382 -5.86 -26.94 -24.01
CA ALA A 382 -6.82 -26.73 -25.08
C ALA A 382 -6.44 -27.45 -26.39
N PHE A 383 -5.15 -27.41 -26.76
CA PHE A 383 -4.65 -28.12 -27.94
C PHE A 383 -4.61 -29.65 -27.75
N LEU A 384 -4.08 -30.10 -26.60
CA LEU A 384 -3.86 -31.53 -26.33
C LEU A 384 -5.17 -32.30 -26.14
N ILE A 385 -6.12 -31.75 -25.38
CA ILE A 385 -7.44 -32.36 -25.13
C ILE A 385 -8.19 -32.54 -26.46
N ALA A 386 -8.16 -31.53 -27.33
CA ALA A 386 -8.77 -31.62 -28.64
C ALA A 386 -8.19 -32.75 -29.50
N ILE A 387 -6.89 -33.02 -29.41
CA ILE A 387 -6.25 -34.18 -30.07
C ILE A 387 -6.72 -35.49 -29.47
N SER A 388 -6.73 -35.61 -28.14
CA SER A 388 -7.15 -36.83 -27.44
C SER A 388 -8.59 -37.19 -27.76
N VAL A 389 -9.51 -36.22 -27.64
CA VAL A 389 -10.93 -36.40 -27.97
C VAL A 389 -11.10 -36.80 -29.43
N PHE A 390 -10.39 -36.17 -30.37
CA PHE A 390 -10.45 -36.53 -31.78
C PHE A 390 -9.97 -37.96 -32.04
N GLU A 391 -8.86 -38.38 -31.42
CA GLU A 391 -8.33 -39.74 -31.61
C GLU A 391 -9.20 -40.80 -30.95
N ILE A 392 -9.78 -40.53 -29.77
CA ILE A 392 -10.76 -41.42 -29.13
C ILE A 392 -11.99 -41.56 -30.02
N ALA A 393 -12.58 -40.44 -30.46
CA ALA A 393 -13.76 -40.45 -31.32
C ALA A 393 -13.50 -41.21 -32.62
N LYS A 394 -12.33 -41.00 -33.22
CA LYS A 394 -11.92 -41.70 -34.44
C LYS A 394 -11.77 -43.22 -34.21
N ARG A 395 -11.14 -43.65 -33.11
CA ARG A 395 -10.99 -45.07 -32.79
C ARG A 395 -12.35 -45.75 -32.52
N LEU A 396 -13.25 -45.09 -31.79
CA LEU A 396 -14.60 -45.61 -31.54
C LEU A 396 -15.49 -45.60 -32.79
N SER A 397 -15.22 -44.70 -33.74
CA SER A 397 -15.94 -44.64 -35.02
C SER A 397 -15.67 -45.83 -35.94
N PHE A 398 -14.57 -46.55 -35.71
CA PHE A 398 -14.27 -47.81 -36.40
C PHE A 398 -15.33 -48.88 -36.11
N VAL A 399 -15.98 -48.81 -34.95
CA VAL A 399 -17.08 -49.70 -34.56
C VAL A 399 -18.42 -49.20 -35.10
N ASN A 400 -18.71 -47.89 -34.99
CA ASN A 400 -19.93 -47.28 -35.54
C ASN A 400 -19.73 -45.77 -35.75
N ARG A 401 -20.08 -45.24 -36.93
CA ARG A 401 -19.96 -43.81 -37.26
C ARG A 401 -20.76 -42.90 -36.30
N LYS A 402 -21.87 -43.38 -35.73
CA LYS A 402 -22.64 -42.65 -34.70
C LYS A 402 -21.80 -42.40 -33.42
N ASN A 403 -20.88 -43.31 -33.09
CA ASN A 403 -20.01 -43.18 -31.92
C ASN A 403 -19.03 -42.01 -32.05
N PHE A 404 -18.65 -41.62 -33.27
CA PHE A 404 -17.82 -40.42 -33.48
C PHE A 404 -18.55 -39.19 -32.94
N ILE A 405 -19.78 -38.97 -33.41
CA ILE A 405 -20.60 -37.81 -33.04
C ILE A 405 -20.92 -37.86 -31.55
N ALA A 406 -21.30 -39.02 -31.02
CA ALA A 406 -21.57 -39.20 -29.60
C ALA A 406 -20.34 -38.85 -28.73
N THR A 407 -19.14 -39.29 -29.10
CA THR A 407 -17.90 -38.99 -28.36
C THR A 407 -17.60 -37.49 -28.37
N ILE A 408 -17.74 -36.84 -29.53
CA ILE A 408 -17.56 -35.38 -29.64
C ILE A 408 -18.58 -34.64 -28.77
N PHE A 409 -19.84 -35.07 -28.79
CA PHE A 409 -20.91 -34.48 -27.99
C PHE A 409 -20.67 -34.66 -26.48
N ILE A 410 -20.32 -35.87 -26.04
CA ILE A 410 -19.99 -36.16 -24.64
C ILE A 410 -18.78 -35.33 -24.18
N ALA A 411 -17.73 -35.24 -24.99
CA ALA A 411 -16.57 -34.42 -24.67
C ALA A 411 -16.94 -32.94 -24.57
N ALA A 412 -17.73 -32.42 -25.51
CA ALA A 412 -18.24 -31.05 -25.43
C ALA A 412 -19.09 -30.86 -24.16
N ALA A 413 -20.01 -31.77 -23.85
CA ALA A 413 -20.81 -31.72 -22.64
C ALA A 413 -19.97 -31.73 -21.36
N LEU A 414 -18.92 -32.56 -21.28
CA LEU A 414 -17.99 -32.57 -20.14
C LEU A 414 -17.24 -31.25 -19.98
N ILE A 415 -16.79 -30.65 -21.09
CA ILE A 415 -16.15 -29.33 -21.09
C ILE A 415 -17.13 -28.27 -20.58
N LEU A 416 -18.36 -28.28 -21.09
CA LEU A 416 -19.42 -27.34 -20.72
C LEU A 416 -19.85 -27.51 -19.26
N VAL A 417 -19.98 -28.73 -18.77
CA VAL A 417 -20.23 -29.03 -17.34
C VAL A 417 -19.08 -28.55 -16.48
N ASN A 418 -17.83 -28.67 -16.94
CA ASN A 418 -16.69 -28.18 -16.18
C ASN A 418 -16.56 -26.64 -16.20
N GLY A 419 -17.09 -25.99 -17.22
CA GLY A 419 -17.21 -24.53 -17.34
C GLY A 419 -18.60 -23.98 -17.03
N TRP A 420 -19.44 -24.73 -16.30
CA TRP A 420 -20.87 -24.41 -16.13
C TRP A 420 -21.17 -23.00 -15.61
N PRO A 421 -20.34 -22.34 -14.75
CA PRO A 421 -20.64 -20.97 -14.30
C PRO A 421 -20.57 -19.97 -15.44
N LEU A 422 -19.74 -20.21 -16.46
CA LEU A 422 -19.69 -19.37 -17.66
C LEU A 422 -21.02 -19.49 -18.43
N LEU A 423 -21.55 -20.70 -18.56
CA LEU A 423 -22.79 -20.97 -19.31
C LEU A 423 -24.05 -20.46 -18.61
N THR A 424 -24.12 -20.62 -17.30
CA THR A 424 -25.28 -20.22 -16.49
C THR A 424 -25.29 -18.73 -16.16
N GLY A 425 -24.16 -18.05 -16.36
CA GLY A 425 -23.98 -16.65 -16.00
C GLY A 425 -23.52 -16.43 -14.56
N ASP A 426 -23.39 -17.49 -13.75
CA ASP A 426 -22.88 -17.41 -12.37
C ASP A 426 -21.45 -16.88 -12.30
N PHE A 427 -20.68 -16.99 -13.39
CA PHE A 427 -19.36 -16.36 -13.53
C PHE A 427 -19.41 -14.84 -13.30
N PHE A 428 -20.44 -14.18 -13.83
CA PHE A 428 -20.60 -12.72 -13.74
C PHE A 428 -21.20 -12.27 -12.40
N LYS A 429 -21.52 -13.23 -11.53
CA LYS A 429 -22.03 -12.94 -10.21
C LYS A 429 -20.88 -12.82 -9.20
N SER A 430 -20.95 -11.80 -8.36
CA SER A 430 -19.86 -11.47 -7.42
C SER A 430 -20.34 -11.42 -5.99
N LYS A 431 -19.74 -12.23 -5.10
CA LYS A 431 -20.02 -12.20 -3.65
C LYS A 431 -19.75 -10.85 -2.99
N TRP A 432 -18.94 -10.03 -3.66
CA TRP A 432 -18.58 -8.69 -3.21
C TRP A 432 -19.70 -7.68 -3.40
N ASN A 433 -20.71 -7.98 -4.23
CA ASN A 433 -21.85 -7.08 -4.46
C ASN A 433 -23.06 -7.50 -3.62
N LEU A 434 -23.50 -6.66 -2.69
CA LEU A 434 -24.67 -6.91 -1.83
C LEU A 434 -25.63 -5.71 -1.90
N PRO A 435 -26.94 -5.87 -2.15
CA PRO A 435 -27.71 -7.11 -2.04
C PRO A 435 -27.83 -7.91 -3.36
N SER A 436 -27.37 -7.36 -4.49
CA SER A 436 -27.47 -8.01 -5.80
C SER A 436 -26.12 -8.53 -6.28
N PHE A 437 -26.03 -9.86 -6.40
CA PHE A 437 -24.88 -10.51 -7.02
C PHE A 437 -24.81 -10.29 -8.54
N GLU A 438 -25.87 -9.79 -9.20
CA GLU A 438 -26.03 -9.77 -10.67
C GLU A 438 -25.44 -8.53 -11.37
N GLY A 439 -24.73 -7.66 -10.64
CA GLY A 439 -24.24 -6.38 -11.11
C GLY A 439 -24.93 -5.19 -10.43
N LEU A 440 -24.39 -4.00 -10.62
CA LEU A 440 -24.79 -2.80 -9.87
C LEU A 440 -25.14 -1.62 -10.77
N LYS A 441 -25.87 -0.65 -10.23
CA LYS A 441 -26.06 0.67 -10.84
C LYS A 441 -25.43 1.72 -9.95
N ILE A 442 -24.64 2.61 -10.55
CA ILE A 442 -24.10 3.76 -9.83
C ILE A 442 -25.24 4.76 -9.61
N PRO A 443 -25.45 5.25 -8.37
CA PRO A 443 -26.47 6.26 -8.09
C PRO A 443 -26.29 7.50 -8.98
N PRO A 444 -27.38 8.10 -9.50
CA PRO A 444 -27.28 9.29 -10.36
C PRO A 444 -26.56 10.48 -9.72
N ALA A 445 -26.56 10.56 -8.37
CA ALA A 445 -25.91 11.62 -7.61
C ALA A 445 -24.40 11.75 -7.88
N TYR A 446 -23.69 10.64 -8.16
CA TYR A 446 -22.28 10.67 -8.55
C TYR A 446 -22.06 11.48 -9.83
N TYR A 447 -22.90 11.26 -10.84
CA TYR A 447 -22.83 11.99 -12.11
C TYR A 447 -23.32 13.44 -11.97
N GLN A 448 -24.27 13.70 -11.07
CA GLN A 448 -24.73 15.07 -10.76
C GLN A 448 -23.65 15.89 -10.06
N LEU A 449 -22.95 15.28 -9.09
CA LEU A 449 -21.80 15.87 -8.41
C LEU A 449 -20.67 16.15 -9.40
N GLU A 450 -20.31 15.19 -10.26
CA GLU A 450 -19.31 15.40 -11.30
C GLU A 450 -19.69 16.56 -12.23
N ASN A 451 -20.93 16.60 -12.72
CA ASN A 451 -21.41 17.69 -13.57
C ASN A 451 -21.46 19.05 -12.86
N PHE A 452 -21.52 19.07 -11.54
CA PHE A 452 -21.44 20.28 -10.74
C PHE A 452 -19.99 20.75 -10.59
N LEU A 453 -19.10 19.86 -10.17
CA LEU A 453 -17.69 20.16 -9.94
C LEU A 453 -16.96 20.52 -11.26
N ALA A 454 -17.26 19.81 -12.35
CA ALA A 454 -16.64 20.02 -13.66
C ALA A 454 -17.05 21.32 -14.37
N LYS A 455 -18.06 22.05 -13.86
CA LYS A 455 -18.43 23.37 -14.37
C LYS A 455 -17.48 24.47 -13.93
N GLU A 456 -16.76 24.24 -12.83
CA GLU A 456 -15.75 25.17 -12.38
C GLU A 456 -14.58 25.20 -13.37
N LYS A 457 -14.13 26.41 -13.67
CA LYS A 457 -13.00 26.64 -14.58
C LYS A 457 -11.67 26.79 -13.86
N THR A 458 -11.67 26.75 -12.53
CA THR A 458 -10.49 26.90 -11.68
C THR A 458 -9.92 25.54 -11.28
N ASP A 459 -8.60 25.46 -11.07
CA ASP A 459 -7.89 24.32 -10.51
C ASP A 459 -8.01 24.32 -8.99
N PHE A 460 -8.71 23.31 -8.47
CA PHE A 460 -8.77 23.05 -7.04
C PHE A 460 -8.94 21.56 -6.80
N HIS A 461 -8.59 21.15 -5.58
CA HIS A 461 -8.94 19.86 -5.02
C HIS A 461 -10.21 19.96 -4.17
N PHE A 462 -10.98 18.88 -4.11
CA PHE A 462 -11.93 18.70 -3.01
C PHE A 462 -11.48 17.61 -2.04
N LEU A 463 -11.74 17.79 -0.75
CA LEU A 463 -11.55 16.75 0.25
C LEU A 463 -12.79 15.87 0.32
N LYS A 464 -12.64 14.57 0.13
CA LYS A 464 -13.73 13.61 0.31
C LYS A 464 -13.75 13.13 1.76
N ILE A 465 -14.87 13.31 2.45
CA ILE A 465 -15.09 12.76 3.79
C ILE A 465 -16.34 11.85 3.77
N PRO A 466 -16.45 10.82 4.63
CA PRO A 466 -15.44 10.36 5.57
C PRO A 466 -14.21 9.78 4.85
N LYS A 467 -13.08 9.73 5.56
CA LYS A 467 -11.83 9.17 5.05
C LYS A 467 -12.03 7.68 4.72
N THR A 468 -11.72 7.26 3.50
CA THR A 468 -11.66 5.83 3.14
C THR A 468 -10.20 5.42 2.99
N GLU A 469 -9.82 4.33 3.66
CA GLU A 469 -8.53 3.67 3.44
C GLU A 469 -8.76 2.27 2.86
N GLY A 470 -8.09 1.94 1.76
CA GLY A 470 -8.18 0.61 1.14
C GLY A 470 -9.38 0.45 0.19
N LEU A 471 -10.18 -0.60 0.41
CA LEU A 471 -11.33 -0.90 -0.45
C LEU A 471 -12.53 -0.03 -0.06
N ILE A 472 -13.25 0.47 -1.06
CA ILE A 472 -14.53 1.18 -0.87
C ILE A 472 -15.62 0.14 -0.68
N SER A 473 -16.48 0.37 0.31
CA SER A 473 -17.80 -0.25 0.42
C SER A 473 -18.85 0.84 0.39
N THR A 474 -19.96 0.61 -0.30
CA THR A 474 -21.06 1.56 -0.39
C THR A 474 -22.39 0.93 0.00
N ASP A 475 -23.35 1.73 0.44
CA ASP A 475 -24.70 1.30 0.79
C ASP A 475 -25.55 0.81 -0.40
N TRP A 476 -25.22 1.25 -1.62
CA TRP A 476 -25.79 0.77 -2.89
C TRP A 476 -25.12 -0.53 -3.37
N GLY A 477 -24.17 -1.05 -2.60
CA GLY A 477 -23.72 -2.42 -2.69
C GLY A 477 -22.40 -2.68 -3.37
N TYR A 478 -21.69 -1.63 -3.78
CA TYR A 478 -20.34 -1.77 -4.31
C TYR A 478 -19.35 -2.08 -3.20
N TYR A 479 -18.49 -3.07 -3.45
CA TYR A 479 -17.30 -3.34 -2.66
C TYR A 479 -16.12 -3.57 -3.61
N GLY A 480 -15.06 -2.78 -3.51
CA GLY A 480 -13.91 -2.91 -4.40
C GLY A 480 -12.88 -1.80 -4.31
N SER A 481 -12.03 -1.70 -5.35
CA SER A 481 -11.01 -0.67 -5.45
C SER A 481 -11.61 0.74 -5.42
N ASP A 482 -10.78 1.77 -5.26
CA ASP A 482 -11.23 3.14 -5.46
C ASP A 482 -11.90 3.28 -6.85
N ILE A 483 -13.07 3.90 -6.94
CA ILE A 483 -13.78 4.17 -8.21
C ILE A 483 -13.89 5.66 -8.50
N TYR A 484 -13.57 6.51 -7.52
CA TYR A 484 -13.74 7.95 -7.61
C TYR A 484 -12.87 8.56 -8.71
N TYR A 485 -11.68 8.00 -8.99
CA TYR A 485 -10.84 8.45 -10.10
C TYR A 485 -11.51 8.28 -11.48
N SER A 486 -12.37 7.27 -11.64
CA SER A 486 -13.13 7.11 -12.88
C SER A 486 -14.37 8.01 -12.90
N LEU A 487 -14.92 8.35 -11.74
CA LEU A 487 -16.15 9.13 -11.61
C LEU A 487 -15.92 10.64 -11.65
N PHE A 488 -14.92 11.18 -10.94
CA PHE A 488 -14.69 12.63 -10.81
C PHE A 488 -13.51 13.18 -11.63
N SER A 489 -13.71 14.27 -12.39
CA SER A 489 -12.64 14.95 -13.15
C SER A 489 -11.93 16.01 -12.35
N THR A 490 -12.65 16.64 -11.42
CA THR A 490 -12.05 17.53 -10.43
C THR A 490 -11.14 16.70 -9.51
N PRO A 491 -9.87 17.09 -9.35
CA PRO A 491 -8.96 16.42 -8.43
C PRO A 491 -9.55 16.33 -7.02
N PHE A 492 -9.31 15.20 -6.34
CA PHE A 492 -9.83 14.98 -5.00
C PHE A 492 -8.78 14.37 -4.10
N ILE A 493 -8.93 14.58 -2.80
CA ILE A 493 -8.10 13.96 -1.77
C ILE A 493 -8.98 13.03 -0.93
N ASN A 494 -8.63 11.75 -0.96
CA ASN A 494 -9.13 10.71 -0.06
C ASN A 494 -7.97 10.10 0.73
N GLY A 495 -8.21 9.37 1.82
CA GLY A 495 -7.22 8.63 2.61
C GLY A 495 -6.52 7.47 1.89
N HIS A 496 -6.44 7.50 0.57
CA HIS A 496 -6.05 6.38 -0.25
C HIS A 496 -4.56 6.00 -0.05
N PRO A 497 -4.22 4.70 0.11
CA PRO A 497 -2.85 4.24 0.37
C PRO A 497 -1.81 4.63 -0.70
N MET A 498 -2.24 4.81 -1.96
CA MET A 498 -1.35 5.22 -3.06
C MET A 498 -0.84 6.66 -2.97
N ALA A 499 -1.44 7.51 -2.12
CA ALA A 499 -0.95 8.85 -1.82
C ALA A 499 0.27 8.80 -0.88
N MET A 500 1.33 8.09 -1.26
CA MET A 500 2.54 7.98 -0.42
C MET A 500 3.20 9.35 -0.24
N MET A 501 3.18 10.18 -1.28
CA MET A 501 3.65 11.57 -1.23
C MET A 501 2.56 12.43 -0.58
N GLY A 502 2.91 13.16 0.48
CA GLY A 502 1.95 13.98 1.22
C GLY A 502 1.02 13.22 2.16
N ARG A 503 1.20 11.90 2.35
CA ARG A 503 0.40 11.11 3.30
C ARG A 503 0.30 11.75 4.68
N GLU A 504 1.40 12.31 5.17
CA GLU A 504 1.48 12.90 6.51
C GLU A 504 0.62 14.17 6.62
N ILE A 505 0.68 15.09 5.65
CA ILE A 505 -0.16 16.29 5.64
C ILE A 505 -1.63 15.96 5.37
N ILE A 506 -1.93 14.98 4.52
CA ILE A 506 -3.31 14.50 4.29
C ILE A 506 -3.87 13.90 5.60
N ASN A 507 -3.10 13.05 6.27
CA ASN A 507 -3.50 12.47 7.56
C ASN A 507 -3.68 13.56 8.63
N ALA A 508 -2.84 14.59 8.63
CA ALA A 508 -2.99 15.74 9.51
C ALA A 508 -4.31 16.47 9.24
N ALA A 509 -4.65 16.73 7.97
CA ALA A 509 -5.93 17.37 7.60
C ALA A 509 -7.14 16.57 8.11
N TYR A 510 -7.17 15.25 7.87
CA TYR A 510 -8.24 14.39 8.41
C TYR A 510 -8.28 14.36 9.93
N SER A 511 -7.12 14.35 10.59
CA SER A 511 -7.04 14.34 12.05
C SER A 511 -7.56 15.66 12.63
N LEU A 512 -7.16 16.80 12.07
CA LEU A 512 -7.62 18.12 12.51
C LEU A 512 -9.13 18.30 12.29
N LEU A 513 -9.72 17.64 11.29
CA LEU A 513 -11.17 17.64 11.07
C LEU A 513 -11.96 16.67 11.97
N ALA A 514 -11.31 15.73 12.68
CA ALA A 514 -12.00 14.79 13.57
C ALA A 514 -12.72 15.48 14.75
N GLU A 515 -13.97 15.13 15.04
CA GLU A 515 -14.85 15.88 15.97
C GLU A 515 -14.27 16.13 17.37
N ASN A 516 -13.37 15.26 17.83
CA ASN A 516 -12.78 15.38 19.15
C ASN A 516 -11.69 16.47 19.27
N ILE A 517 -11.39 17.19 18.19
CA ILE A 517 -10.30 18.18 18.10
C ILE A 517 -10.89 19.57 17.78
N ASN A 518 -10.68 20.55 18.66
CA ASN A 518 -11.13 21.95 18.52
C ASN A 518 -10.06 22.82 17.83
N ARG A 519 -9.67 22.47 16.60
CA ARG A 519 -8.56 23.10 15.85
C ARG A 519 -8.97 23.47 14.42
N GLY A 520 -10.05 24.23 14.32
CA GLY A 520 -10.69 24.63 13.05
C GLY A 520 -9.77 25.40 12.12
N GLU A 521 -9.20 26.49 12.62
CA GLU A 521 -8.31 27.36 11.85
C GLU A 521 -7.08 26.62 11.30
N GLU A 522 -6.51 25.70 12.08
CA GLU A 522 -5.36 24.92 11.64
C GLU A 522 -5.76 23.85 10.63
N ALA A 523 -6.99 23.33 10.72
CA ALA A 523 -7.55 22.49 9.66
C ALA A 523 -7.62 23.28 8.35
N GLU A 524 -8.22 24.47 8.35
CA GLU A 524 -8.33 25.35 7.18
C GLU A 524 -6.95 25.70 6.58
N LYS A 525 -6.00 26.11 7.43
CA LYS A 525 -4.61 26.36 7.03
C LYS A 525 -3.96 25.12 6.41
N THR A 526 -4.27 23.92 6.89
CA THR A 526 -3.76 22.67 6.30
C THR A 526 -4.41 22.38 4.94
N LEU A 527 -5.73 22.59 4.83
CA LEU A 527 -6.49 22.39 3.60
C LEU A 527 -6.03 23.35 2.49
N SER A 528 -5.70 24.60 2.85
CA SER A 528 -5.18 25.61 1.93
C SER A 528 -3.89 25.11 1.25
N LEU A 529 -2.96 24.55 2.01
CA LEU A 529 -1.68 24.03 1.48
C LEU A 529 -1.87 22.90 0.48
N LEU A 530 -2.96 22.14 0.60
CA LEU A 530 -3.36 21.05 -0.29
C LEU A 530 -4.17 21.53 -1.51
N ASN A 531 -4.29 22.86 -1.70
CA ASN A 531 -5.11 23.47 -2.75
C ASN A 531 -6.58 22.99 -2.68
N ILE A 532 -7.10 22.75 -1.47
CA ILE A 532 -8.48 22.31 -1.27
C ILE A 532 -9.40 23.53 -1.19
N ASN A 533 -10.43 23.59 -2.04
CA ASN A 533 -11.46 24.64 -2.00
C ASN A 533 -12.80 24.12 -1.45
N ARG A 534 -13.09 22.82 -1.64
CA ARG A 534 -14.36 22.22 -1.26
C ARG A 534 -14.17 20.96 -0.41
N ILE A 535 -15.15 20.69 0.44
CA ILE A 535 -15.29 19.44 1.18
C ILE A 535 -16.58 18.76 0.73
N VAL A 536 -16.48 17.49 0.35
CA VAL A 536 -17.60 16.67 -0.10
C VAL A 536 -17.82 15.56 0.92
N PHE A 537 -18.96 15.62 1.60
CA PHE A 537 -19.43 14.53 2.46
C PHE A 537 -20.17 13.49 1.61
N ASP A 538 -19.68 12.26 1.62
CA ASP A 538 -20.21 11.11 0.89
C ASP A 538 -20.88 10.12 1.86
N ASP A 539 -22.20 10.23 2.01
CA ASP A 539 -23.01 9.34 2.86
C ASP A 539 -23.32 7.98 2.18
N TYR A 540 -22.85 7.75 0.94
CA TYR A 540 -22.90 6.41 0.35
C TYR A 540 -21.79 5.50 0.90
N ASP A 541 -20.69 6.03 1.43
CA ASP A 541 -19.57 5.24 1.96
C ASP A 541 -19.96 4.47 3.24
N GLY A 542 -19.87 3.14 3.17
CA GLY A 542 -20.27 2.21 4.23
C GLY A 542 -19.13 1.73 5.14
N VAL A 543 -17.86 1.92 4.78
CA VAL A 543 -16.71 1.43 5.59
C VAL A 543 -16.41 2.37 6.75
N SER A 544 -16.61 3.67 6.52
CA SER A 544 -16.15 4.72 7.41
C SER A 544 -17.30 5.60 7.91
N LYS A 545 -18.41 5.02 8.39
CA LYS A 545 -19.40 5.83 9.10
C LYS A 545 -18.79 6.24 10.44
N PRO A 546 -18.44 7.53 10.66
CA PRO A 546 -18.08 7.93 12.00
C PRO A 546 -19.33 7.76 12.88
N GLU A 547 -19.17 7.39 14.15
CA GLU A 547 -20.27 7.32 15.11
C GLU A 547 -20.96 8.68 15.33
N SER A 548 -20.44 9.74 14.71
CA SER A 548 -20.96 11.08 14.77
C SER A 548 -20.83 11.79 13.41
N LYS A 549 -21.92 12.44 12.99
CA LYS A 549 -21.98 13.25 11.78
C LYS A 549 -21.11 14.48 12.01
N ILE A 550 -19.95 14.55 11.36
CA ILE A 550 -19.08 15.74 11.41
C ILE A 550 -19.90 16.96 10.97
N GLU A 551 -20.28 17.83 11.91
CA GLU A 551 -20.90 19.12 11.61
C GLU A 551 -19.82 20.10 11.14
N ILE A 552 -19.38 19.94 9.88
CA ILE A 552 -18.29 20.73 9.26
C ILE A 552 -18.46 22.25 9.51
N PRO A 553 -19.64 22.86 9.31
CA PRO A 553 -19.81 24.31 9.46
C PRO A 553 -19.69 24.82 10.91
N LYS A 554 -19.77 23.93 11.91
CA LYS A 554 -19.54 24.32 13.31
C LYS A 554 -18.07 24.33 13.70
N LYS A 555 -17.21 23.78 12.84
CA LYS A 555 -15.81 23.51 13.15
C LYS A 555 -14.85 24.33 12.31
N ILE A 556 -15.19 24.58 11.06
CA ILE A 556 -14.42 25.39 10.13
C ILE A 556 -15.32 26.40 9.43
N ASP A 557 -14.74 27.50 8.99
CA ASP A 557 -15.35 28.52 8.15
C ASP A 557 -15.54 27.98 6.73
N ALA A 558 -16.60 27.19 6.61
CA ALA A 558 -17.07 26.63 5.35
C ALA A 558 -18.59 26.78 5.27
N HIS A 559 -19.06 27.24 4.11
CA HIS A 559 -20.48 27.42 3.86
C HIS A 559 -21.02 26.24 3.04
N PHE A 560 -22.23 25.80 3.40
CA PHE A 560 -22.95 24.81 2.61
C PHE A 560 -23.27 25.39 1.23
N GLU A 561 -22.92 24.65 0.18
CA GLU A 561 -23.09 25.10 -1.20
C GLU A 561 -24.22 24.35 -1.89
N LYS A 562 -24.26 23.02 -1.75
CA LYS A 562 -25.24 22.18 -2.45
C LYS A 562 -25.33 20.76 -1.86
N GLU A 563 -26.46 20.11 -2.11
CA GLU A 563 -26.68 18.69 -1.81
C GLU A 563 -27.21 17.95 -3.04
N PHE A 564 -26.72 16.73 -3.25
CA PHE A 564 -27.18 15.79 -4.27
C PHE A 564 -27.43 14.42 -3.62
N ASP A 565 -28.67 14.16 -3.24
CA ASP A 565 -29.08 12.94 -2.53
C ASP A 565 -28.24 12.73 -1.25
N LYS A 566 -27.20 11.90 -1.30
CA LYS A 566 -26.30 11.58 -0.18
C LYS A 566 -24.96 12.29 -0.22
N PHE A 567 -24.78 13.23 -1.14
CA PHE A 567 -23.61 14.10 -1.18
C PHE A 567 -23.94 15.49 -0.64
N SER A 568 -23.22 15.97 0.38
CA SER A 568 -23.28 17.36 0.82
C SER A 568 -21.96 18.06 0.52
N ILE A 569 -22.03 19.26 -0.06
CA ILE A 569 -20.88 20.03 -0.53
C ILE A 569 -20.75 21.31 0.29
N TYR A 570 -19.54 21.55 0.79
CA TYR A 570 -19.19 22.74 1.54
C TYR A 570 -18.02 23.44 0.86
N LYS A 571 -18.13 24.75 0.64
CA LYS A 571 -17.05 25.57 0.11
C LYS A 571 -16.34 26.27 1.28
N ILE A 572 -15.02 26.15 1.30
CA ILE A 572 -14.15 26.80 2.29
C ILE A 572 -14.11 28.29 1.99
N ASP A 573 -14.02 29.14 3.03
CA ASP A 573 -13.86 30.57 2.83
C ASP A 573 -12.64 30.88 1.94
N ASP A 574 -12.81 31.83 1.01
CA ASP A 574 -11.79 32.16 0.02
C ASP A 574 -10.51 32.73 0.67
N TYR A 575 -10.59 33.24 1.92
CA TYR A 575 -9.43 33.60 2.73
C TYR A 575 -8.50 32.41 2.94
N TYR A 576 -9.02 31.20 3.18
CA TYR A 576 -8.23 29.99 3.43
C TYR A 576 -7.96 29.16 2.16
N PHE A 577 -8.04 29.76 0.98
CA PHE A 577 -7.74 29.08 -0.29
C PHE A 577 -6.39 29.52 -0.87
N LEU A 578 -5.48 28.57 -1.11
CA LEU A 578 -4.28 28.79 -1.91
C LEU A 578 -4.42 28.15 -3.29
N PRO A 579 -4.12 28.89 -4.38
CA PRO A 579 -4.14 28.35 -5.72
C PRO A 579 -3.00 27.35 -5.95
N HIS A 580 -3.09 26.57 -7.03
CA HIS A 580 -2.14 25.51 -7.36
C HIS A 580 -0.69 26.02 -7.52
N PHE A 581 -0.54 27.28 -7.96
CA PHE A 581 0.74 27.99 -7.97
C PHE A 581 0.68 29.24 -7.13
N PHE A 582 1.69 29.42 -6.27
CA PHE A 582 1.85 30.67 -5.51
C PHE A 582 3.31 30.99 -5.24
N ILE A 583 3.57 32.26 -4.92
CA ILE A 583 4.89 32.74 -4.48
C ILE A 583 4.79 33.01 -2.98
N PRO A 584 5.56 32.34 -2.10
CA PRO A 584 5.40 32.54 -0.67
C PRO A 584 5.80 33.95 -0.22
N LYS A 585 5.06 34.50 0.74
CA LYS A 585 5.34 35.79 1.39
C LYS A 585 6.32 35.63 2.55
N GLN A 586 6.22 34.51 3.27
CA GLN A 586 7.07 34.16 4.40
C GLN A 586 7.76 32.81 4.14
N PHE A 587 8.99 32.66 4.62
CA PHE A 587 9.76 31.42 4.48
C PHE A 587 10.09 30.85 5.86
N ILE A 588 9.66 29.62 6.09
CA ILE A 588 9.91 28.87 7.33
C ILE A 588 10.88 27.73 7.01
N TYR A 589 12.11 27.83 7.51
CA TYR A 589 13.11 26.78 7.36
C TYR A 589 13.17 25.95 8.63
N THR A 590 13.15 24.63 8.47
CA THR A 590 13.14 23.70 9.60
C THR A 590 13.85 22.39 9.26
N ASP A 591 14.30 21.68 10.28
CA ASP A 591 15.10 20.45 10.23
C ASP A 591 14.25 19.16 10.26
N ILE A 592 12.94 19.23 9.99
CA ILE A 592 11.97 18.23 10.47
C ILE A 592 11.26 17.45 9.38
N THR A 593 10.76 16.27 9.78
CA THR A 593 9.90 15.35 9.02
C THR A 593 8.46 15.86 8.83
N PRO A 594 7.76 15.48 7.74
CA PRO A 594 6.41 15.99 7.45
C PRO A 594 5.31 15.62 8.48
N SER A 595 5.57 14.72 9.43
CA SER A 595 4.61 14.37 10.49
C SER A 595 4.29 15.50 11.47
N ASN A 596 5.05 16.60 11.43
CA ASN A 596 4.98 17.72 12.38
C ASN A 596 4.42 19.02 11.76
N PHE A 597 3.85 18.97 10.55
CA PHE A 597 3.35 20.16 9.83
C PHE A 597 2.34 21.00 10.62
N ALA A 598 1.47 20.35 11.40
CA ALA A 598 0.47 21.02 12.24
C ALA A 598 1.07 21.96 13.31
N ASP A 599 2.37 21.79 13.64
CA ASP A 599 3.09 22.64 14.60
C ASP A 599 3.58 23.95 14.00
N PHE A 600 3.85 23.96 12.70
CA PHE A 600 4.33 25.17 12.02
C PHE A 600 3.18 26.05 11.53
N ILE A 601 2.07 25.47 11.08
CA ILE A 601 0.90 26.23 10.63
C ILE A 601 0.18 26.95 11.77
N SER A 602 0.44 26.55 13.01
CA SER A 602 -0.15 27.16 14.20
C SER A 602 0.68 28.31 14.75
N LEU A 603 1.83 28.66 14.14
CA LEU A 603 2.63 29.79 14.60
C LEU A 603 1.77 31.08 14.59
N PRO A 604 1.89 31.97 15.60
CA PRO A 604 0.98 33.12 15.75
C PRO A 604 0.98 34.07 14.54
N ASP A 605 2.12 34.17 13.86
CA ASP A 605 2.37 35.00 12.69
C ASP A 605 2.32 34.21 11.37
N TYR A 606 1.79 32.99 11.38
CA TYR A 606 1.72 32.15 10.18
C TYR A 606 0.77 32.74 9.14
N ASP A 607 1.31 33.18 8.01
CA ASP A 607 0.55 33.52 6.81
C ASP A 607 0.27 32.24 6.00
N ILE A 608 -0.95 32.04 5.51
CA ILE A 608 -1.29 30.89 4.66
C ILE A 608 -0.38 30.79 3.42
N ARG A 609 0.10 31.91 2.91
CA ARG A 609 1.04 32.01 1.80
C ARG A 609 2.50 31.86 2.28
N SER A 610 2.72 31.04 3.29
CA SER A 610 4.05 30.63 3.76
C SER A 610 4.57 29.42 3.01
N GLY A 611 5.88 29.38 2.80
CA GLY A 611 6.58 28.20 2.29
C GLY A 611 7.41 27.58 3.41
N ILE A 612 7.07 26.34 3.79
CA ILE A 612 7.79 25.59 4.83
C ILE A 612 8.77 24.64 4.14
N PHE A 613 10.07 24.87 4.32
CA PHE A 613 11.13 24.11 3.67
C PHE A 613 11.86 23.25 4.69
N SER A 614 11.89 21.94 4.42
CA SER A 614 12.73 20.99 5.15
C SER A 614 14.15 21.07 4.57
N VAL A 615 15.10 21.58 5.36
CA VAL A 615 16.48 21.77 4.94
C VAL A 615 17.44 21.27 6.00
N ASP A 616 18.60 20.80 5.55
CA ASP A 616 19.72 20.51 6.44
C ASP A 616 20.31 21.85 6.92
N LEU A 617 19.97 22.23 8.16
CA LEU A 617 20.35 23.52 8.74
C LEU A 617 21.87 23.65 8.97
N GLU A 618 22.62 22.55 8.99
CA GLU A 618 24.08 22.55 9.21
C GLU A 618 24.89 22.84 7.94
N LYS A 619 24.32 22.60 6.75
CA LYS A 619 25.00 22.84 5.47
C LYS A 619 24.91 24.33 5.10
N GLU A 620 25.94 25.08 5.46
CA GLU A 620 26.15 26.53 5.28
C GLU A 620 25.96 27.11 3.84
N ASN A 621 25.67 26.30 2.82
CA ASN A 621 25.49 26.75 1.43
C ASN A 621 24.03 26.75 0.97
N LEU A 622 23.13 27.24 1.82
CA LEU A 622 21.77 27.56 1.42
C LEU A 622 21.85 28.88 0.61
N GLU A 623 21.92 28.80 -0.73
CA GLU A 623 21.73 29.93 -1.68
C GLU A 623 20.31 30.52 -1.59
N ILE A 624 19.80 30.73 -0.39
CA ILE A 624 18.39 30.88 -0.08
C ILE A 624 18.08 32.37 0.10
N SER A 625 17.08 32.81 -0.67
CA SER A 625 16.67 34.19 -0.99
C SER A 625 16.73 35.23 0.14
N GLN A 626 16.91 36.50 -0.23
CA GLN A 626 16.99 37.72 0.61
C GLN A 626 15.66 38.16 1.28
N ARG A 627 14.74 37.24 1.60
CA ARG A 627 13.42 37.55 2.18
C ARG A 627 13.36 37.22 3.67
N PRO A 628 12.36 37.70 4.45
CA PRO A 628 12.24 37.39 5.88
C PRO A 628 12.32 35.89 6.12
N LYS A 629 13.42 35.47 6.76
CA LYS A 629 13.72 34.08 7.09
C LYS A 629 13.28 33.85 8.52
N LYS A 630 12.35 32.93 8.69
CA LYS A 630 12.06 32.33 9.99
C LYS A 630 12.72 30.96 10.02
N VAL A 631 13.73 30.79 10.87
CA VAL A 631 14.29 29.46 11.15
C VAL A 631 13.61 28.96 12.40
N VAL A 632 12.93 27.82 12.30
CA VAL A 632 12.24 27.19 13.43
C VAL A 632 12.87 25.83 13.67
N ILE A 633 13.52 25.70 14.81
CA ILE A 633 14.12 24.46 15.29
C ILE A 633 13.14 23.88 16.30
N LYS A 634 12.43 22.82 15.93
CA LYS A 634 11.60 22.12 16.92
C LYS A 634 12.50 21.19 17.71
N VAL A 635 12.28 21.16 19.00
CA VAL A 635 12.99 20.31 19.93
C VAL A 635 11.97 19.42 20.58
N GLU A 636 12.08 18.13 20.27
CA GLU A 636 11.29 17.12 20.92
C GLU A 636 11.97 16.68 22.22
N PRO A 637 11.18 16.27 23.22
CA PRO A 637 11.73 15.78 24.48
C PRO A 637 12.74 14.65 24.26
N THR A 638 13.93 14.78 24.83
CA THR A 638 14.82 13.64 25.07
C THR A 638 14.37 12.94 26.34
N ILE A 639 13.08 12.59 26.40
CA ILE A 639 12.66 11.68 27.45
C ILE A 639 13.34 10.36 27.13
N SER A 640 13.88 9.70 28.14
CA SER A 640 14.19 8.27 28.14
C SER A 640 12.93 7.39 28.01
N LEU A 641 11.94 7.88 27.26
CA LEU A 641 10.80 7.18 26.73
C LEU A 641 11.00 7.15 25.24
N GLU A 642 11.80 6.19 24.77
CA GLU A 642 11.43 5.67 23.46
C GLU A 642 9.98 5.22 23.58
N ASP A 643 9.15 5.95 22.85
CA ASP A 643 7.83 5.58 22.37
C ASP A 643 7.76 4.05 22.20
N GLU A 644 7.33 3.34 23.25
CA GLU A 644 6.91 1.94 23.15
C GLU A 644 5.80 1.79 22.10
N ASN A 645 5.21 2.92 21.65
CA ASN A 645 4.17 3.04 20.64
C ASN A 645 4.58 3.60 19.26
N LYS A 646 5.76 4.22 19.03
CA LYS A 646 6.16 4.71 17.66
C LYS A 646 7.17 3.85 16.90
N LYS A 647 8.03 3.06 17.56
CA LYS A 647 8.65 1.91 16.88
C LYS A 647 7.75 0.69 16.83
N THR A 648 6.59 0.76 17.45
CA THR A 648 5.50 -0.21 17.29
C THR A 648 4.37 0.28 16.38
N ARG A 649 4.48 1.44 15.72
CA ARG A 649 3.61 1.71 14.54
C ARG A 649 4.10 1.05 13.25
N THR A 650 5.04 0.11 13.37
CA THR A 650 5.20 -1.03 12.46
C THR A 650 4.83 -2.37 13.11
N THR A 651 4.07 -2.39 14.22
CA THR A 651 3.48 -3.63 14.76
C THR A 651 2.14 -3.96 14.12
N ASP A 652 2.11 -3.99 12.79
CA ASP A 652 1.48 -5.13 12.12
C ASP A 652 2.42 -6.37 12.12
N SER A 653 3.65 -6.24 12.65
CA SER A 653 4.66 -7.32 12.65
C SER A 653 4.98 -7.96 14.01
N LEU A 654 4.35 -7.56 15.11
CA LEU A 654 4.47 -8.28 16.38
C LEU A 654 3.10 -8.67 16.94
N ASN A 655 2.26 -9.26 16.08
CA ASN A 655 1.58 -10.44 16.56
C ASN A 655 2.69 -11.48 16.82
N PRO A 656 2.97 -11.92 18.06
CA PRO A 656 3.96 -12.97 18.31
C PRO A 656 3.61 -14.30 17.61
N GLU A 657 2.39 -14.41 17.06
CA GLU A 657 1.96 -15.47 16.13
C GLU A 657 2.45 -15.29 14.68
N ALA A 658 2.81 -14.07 14.25
CA ALA A 658 3.15 -13.74 12.85
C ALA A 658 4.65 -13.86 12.49
N VAL A 659 5.56 -13.88 13.47
CA VAL A 659 7.00 -14.09 13.21
C VAL A 659 7.36 -15.57 13.38
N TYR A 660 7.59 -16.27 12.27
CA TYR A 660 8.09 -17.65 12.26
C TYR A 660 9.59 -17.66 12.56
N TYR A 661 9.99 -18.13 13.75
CA TYR A 661 11.40 -18.35 14.07
C TYR A 661 11.83 -19.75 13.64
N PRO A 662 12.91 -19.91 12.86
CA PRO A 662 13.37 -21.22 12.42
C PRO A 662 13.97 -22.01 13.58
N TYR A 663 13.31 -23.09 14.01
CA TYR A 663 13.88 -24.09 14.92
C TYR A 663 14.98 -24.91 14.21
N ALA A 664 15.95 -25.48 14.94
CA ALA A 664 16.99 -26.32 14.33
C ALA A 664 16.41 -27.52 13.56
N ARG A 665 17.13 -28.09 12.59
CA ARG A 665 16.68 -29.34 11.94
C ARG A 665 16.69 -30.53 12.91
N TRP A 666 17.57 -30.47 13.91
CA TRP A 666 17.89 -31.55 14.84
C TRP A 666 17.35 -31.24 16.23
N LYS A 667 16.70 -32.22 16.88
CA LYS A 667 16.17 -32.07 18.23
C LYS A 667 17.28 -31.76 19.26
N PRO A 668 17.01 -30.96 20.31
CA PRO A 668 17.89 -30.85 21.47
C PRO A 668 18.27 -32.23 22.00
N GLY A 669 19.57 -32.47 22.17
CA GLY A 669 20.10 -33.78 22.59
C GLY A 669 20.49 -34.74 21.46
N SER A 670 20.20 -34.43 20.19
CA SER A 670 20.69 -35.26 19.08
C SER A 670 22.22 -35.20 18.94
N LEU A 671 22.80 -36.23 18.32
CA LEU A 671 24.24 -36.33 18.04
C LEU A 671 24.80 -35.10 17.28
N PHE A 672 23.98 -34.46 16.43
CA PHE A 672 24.38 -33.33 15.59
C PHE A 672 23.97 -31.96 16.15
N TYR A 673 23.19 -31.92 17.23
CA TYR A 673 22.78 -30.67 17.88
C TYR A 673 23.96 -29.83 18.42
N PRO A 674 25.05 -30.41 18.95
CA PRO A 674 26.24 -29.63 19.34
C PRO A 674 26.87 -28.83 18.19
N LEU A 675 26.76 -29.29 16.93
CA LEU A 675 27.25 -28.54 15.77
C LEU A 675 26.42 -27.29 15.50
N VAL A 676 25.12 -27.33 15.77
CA VAL A 676 24.23 -26.16 15.71
C VAL A 676 24.67 -25.12 16.73
N LEU A 677 24.88 -25.53 17.99
CA LEU A 677 25.34 -24.63 19.05
C LEU A 677 26.74 -24.06 18.78
N LYS A 678 27.66 -24.85 18.20
CA LYS A 678 29.01 -24.39 17.84
C LYS A 678 28.96 -23.32 16.74
N ARG A 679 28.06 -23.47 15.74
CA ARG A 679 27.85 -22.46 14.69
C ARG A 679 27.27 -21.17 15.28
N GLU A 680 26.24 -21.28 16.11
CA GLU A 680 25.61 -20.12 16.76
C GLU A 680 26.61 -19.37 17.66
N LYS A 681 27.48 -20.09 18.38
CA LYS A 681 28.56 -19.49 19.18
C LYS A 681 29.58 -18.73 18.34
N LEU A 682 29.93 -19.22 17.14
CA LEU A 682 30.80 -18.49 16.19
C LEU A 682 30.11 -17.23 15.67
N GLU A 683 28.83 -17.32 15.34
CA GLU A 683 28.04 -16.17 14.90
C GLU A 683 27.92 -15.09 15.99
N LEU A 684 27.74 -15.49 17.25
CA LEU A 684 27.74 -14.60 18.42
C LEU A 684 29.10 -13.91 18.61
N LYS A 685 30.20 -14.66 18.49
CA LYS A 685 31.56 -14.12 18.60
C LYS A 685 31.84 -13.05 17.54
N ASN A 686 31.33 -13.25 16.32
CA ASN A 686 31.51 -12.29 15.22
C ASN A 686 30.70 -11.01 15.40
N SER A 687 29.60 -11.03 16.17
CA SER A 687 28.78 -9.83 16.46
C SER A 687 29.26 -8.99 17.63
N HIS A 688 30.25 -9.44 18.41
CA HIS A 688 30.65 -8.82 19.68
C HIS A 688 31.21 -7.38 19.56
N ARG A 689 31.50 -6.92 18.33
CA ARG A 689 32.01 -5.56 18.05
C ARG A 689 30.93 -4.48 18.10
N ASN A 690 29.65 -4.84 18.03
CA ASN A 690 28.54 -3.90 18.06
C ASN A 690 27.50 -4.40 19.09
N PRO A 691 27.23 -3.65 20.18
CA PRO A 691 26.34 -4.07 21.27
C PRO A 691 24.91 -4.40 20.82
N GLU A 692 24.34 -3.61 19.90
CA GLU A 692 23.00 -3.86 19.35
C GLU A 692 22.95 -5.17 18.56
N ASN A 693 23.91 -5.39 17.65
CA ASN A 693 23.98 -6.62 16.87
C ASN A 693 24.22 -7.85 17.74
N TYR A 694 25.04 -7.72 18.77
CA TYR A 694 25.34 -8.79 19.72
C TYR A 694 24.10 -9.18 20.53
N LEU A 695 23.38 -8.18 21.07
CA LEU A 695 22.14 -8.39 21.82
C LEU A 695 21.01 -8.95 20.95
N ASN A 696 20.83 -8.41 19.74
CA ASN A 696 19.83 -8.90 18.78
C ASN A 696 20.04 -10.38 18.44
N LYS A 697 21.28 -10.84 18.31
CA LYS A 697 21.57 -12.27 18.09
C LYS A 697 21.28 -13.13 19.32
N HIS A 698 21.54 -12.64 20.53
CA HIS A 698 21.15 -13.37 21.75
C HIS A 698 19.64 -13.57 21.82
N LEU A 699 18.86 -12.51 21.59
CA LEU A 699 17.40 -12.56 21.57
C LEU A 699 16.86 -13.49 20.47
N PHE A 700 17.46 -13.45 19.28
CA PHE A 700 17.10 -14.33 18.17
C PHE A 700 17.33 -15.81 18.52
N PHE A 701 18.51 -16.16 19.05
CA PHE A 701 18.78 -17.55 19.43
C PHE A 701 17.94 -18.00 20.64
N ALA A 702 17.64 -17.10 21.57
CA ALA A 702 16.73 -17.38 22.68
C ALA A 702 15.31 -17.69 22.18
N SER A 703 14.80 -16.87 21.24
CA SER A 703 13.52 -17.12 20.55
C SER A 703 13.52 -18.48 19.86
N LYS A 704 14.61 -18.81 19.17
CA LYS A 704 14.78 -20.11 18.54
C LYS A 704 14.70 -21.26 19.56
N ARG A 705 15.30 -21.15 20.75
CA ARG A 705 15.18 -22.19 21.79
C ARG A 705 13.73 -22.39 22.25
N ILE A 706 12.95 -21.32 22.40
CA ILE A 706 11.52 -21.40 22.76
C ILE A 706 10.73 -22.17 21.70
N PHE A 707 10.97 -21.91 20.41
CA PHE A 707 10.29 -22.64 19.33
C PHE A 707 10.75 -24.10 19.21
N GLU A 708 12.00 -24.42 19.53
CA GLU A 708 12.49 -25.80 19.60
C GLU A 708 11.84 -26.58 20.75
N ILE A 709 11.74 -25.97 21.93
CA ILE A 709 11.04 -26.54 23.08
C ILE A 709 9.56 -26.72 22.74
N LYS A 710 8.92 -25.75 22.07
CA LYS A 710 7.53 -25.89 21.60
C LYS A 710 7.37 -27.05 20.61
N LYS A 711 8.33 -27.24 19.69
CA LYS A 711 8.25 -28.27 18.65
C LYS A 711 8.47 -29.68 19.19
N TRP A 712 9.46 -29.87 20.05
CA TRP A 712 9.90 -31.19 20.49
C TRP A 712 9.60 -31.48 21.96
N GLY A 713 9.03 -30.54 22.70
CA GLY A 713 8.88 -30.60 24.16
C GLY A 713 8.28 -31.88 24.70
N GLU A 714 7.29 -32.45 24.01
CA GLU A 714 6.63 -33.72 24.37
C GLU A 714 7.54 -34.96 24.15
N THR A 715 8.60 -34.83 23.36
CA THR A 715 9.52 -35.91 22.96
C THR A 715 10.93 -35.79 23.58
N LEU A 716 11.18 -34.73 24.36
CA LEU A 716 12.45 -34.51 25.04
C LEU A 716 12.46 -35.23 26.39
N ASN A 717 13.54 -35.95 26.70
CA ASN A 717 13.75 -36.44 28.07
C ASN A 717 14.21 -35.30 29.00
N ILE A 718 14.16 -35.54 30.31
CA ILE A 718 14.45 -34.50 31.32
C ILE A 718 15.82 -33.83 31.14
N ASN A 719 16.85 -34.60 30.76
CA ASN A 719 18.20 -34.08 30.52
C ASN A 719 18.28 -33.25 29.23
N GLU A 720 17.54 -33.62 28.17
CA GLU A 720 17.44 -32.85 26.93
C GLU A 720 16.68 -31.53 27.16
N TRP A 721 15.66 -31.58 28.01
CA TRP A 721 14.84 -30.45 28.41
C TRP A 721 15.65 -29.44 29.23
N GLU A 722 16.38 -29.90 30.24
CA GLU A 722 17.30 -29.07 31.04
C GLU A 722 18.41 -28.46 30.19
N LYS A 723 18.97 -29.19 29.22
CA LYS A 723 19.97 -28.65 28.28
C LYS A 723 19.40 -27.54 27.41
N ALA A 724 18.19 -27.70 26.87
CA ALA A 724 17.53 -26.68 26.06
C ALA A 724 17.20 -25.43 26.89
N GLY A 725 16.67 -25.62 28.11
CA GLY A 725 16.40 -24.55 29.06
C GLY A 725 17.66 -23.80 29.49
N ASN A 726 18.75 -24.51 29.81
CA ASN A 726 20.02 -23.88 30.17
C ASN A 726 20.64 -23.10 29.01
N CYS A 727 20.53 -23.58 27.77
CA CYS A 727 20.93 -22.80 26.59
C CYS A 727 20.10 -21.52 26.44
N TYR A 728 18.78 -21.60 26.64
CA TYR A 728 17.91 -20.43 26.65
C TYR A 728 18.32 -19.42 27.73
N TYR A 729 18.53 -19.90 28.96
CA TYR A 729 18.98 -19.08 30.07
C TYR A 729 20.29 -18.36 29.75
N GLN A 730 21.31 -19.08 29.27
CA GLN A 730 22.60 -18.48 28.91
C GLN A 730 22.49 -17.41 27.82
N LEU A 731 21.58 -17.59 26.86
CA LEU A 731 21.35 -16.60 25.80
C LEU A 731 20.67 -15.34 26.35
N MET A 732 19.66 -15.52 27.21
CA MET A 732 19.00 -14.38 27.86
C MET A 732 19.92 -13.68 28.86
N GLU A 733 20.70 -14.41 29.64
CA GLU A 733 21.70 -13.88 30.56
C GLU A 733 22.80 -13.12 29.80
N GLY A 734 23.23 -13.62 28.64
CA GLY A 734 24.15 -12.90 27.75
C GLY A 734 23.59 -11.56 27.26
N ALA A 735 22.30 -11.53 26.88
CA ALA A 735 21.62 -10.27 26.53
C ALA A 735 21.53 -9.31 27.72
N LEU A 736 21.16 -9.81 28.91
CA LEU A 736 21.06 -9.00 30.14
C LEU A 736 22.41 -8.46 30.60
N ASN A 737 23.48 -9.23 30.45
CA ASN A 737 24.83 -8.78 30.78
C ASN A 737 25.33 -7.70 29.82
N GLU A 738 24.97 -7.76 28.55
CA GLU A 738 25.27 -6.68 27.62
C GLU A 738 24.46 -5.41 27.95
N LEU A 739 23.19 -5.56 28.35
CA LEU A 739 22.41 -4.44 28.90
C LEU A 739 23.03 -3.85 30.15
N LYS A 740 23.54 -4.67 31.08
CA LYS A 740 24.27 -4.21 32.28
C LYS A 740 25.52 -3.40 31.92
N LYS A 741 26.25 -3.77 30.88
CA LYS A 741 27.42 -2.99 30.41
C LYS A 741 27.00 -1.65 29.83
N LEU A 742 25.98 -1.63 28.97
CA LEU A 742 25.43 -0.39 28.41
C LEU A 742 24.90 0.54 29.51
N TYR A 743 24.26 -0.05 30.52
CA TYR A 743 23.80 0.66 31.71
C TYR A 743 24.94 1.34 32.49
N GLN A 744 26.12 0.72 32.53
CA GLN A 744 27.32 1.26 33.21
C GLN A 744 28.11 2.26 32.35
N GLN A 745 27.94 2.26 31.03
CA GLN A 745 28.70 3.10 30.08
C GLN A 745 28.02 4.46 29.78
N GLU A 746 26.93 4.80 30.48
CA GLU A 746 26.11 6.02 30.30
C GLU A 746 25.53 6.24 28.89
N ASP A 747 25.55 5.25 28.00
CA ASP A 747 24.82 5.28 26.72
C ASP A 747 23.32 5.00 26.94
N LYS A 748 22.66 5.99 27.55
CA LYS A 748 21.26 5.90 28.03
C LYS A 748 20.30 5.56 26.91
N SER A 749 20.48 6.16 25.73
CA SER A 749 19.60 5.99 24.57
C SER A 749 19.60 4.56 24.04
N LEU A 750 20.79 3.99 23.82
CA LEU A 750 20.93 2.63 23.31
C LEU A 750 20.49 1.58 24.34
N PHE A 751 20.75 1.83 25.62
CA PHE A 751 20.28 0.98 26.71
C PHE A 751 18.75 0.86 26.73
N ILE A 752 18.02 1.98 26.66
CA ILE A 752 16.55 2.01 26.74
C ILE A 752 15.90 1.22 25.60
N TYR A 753 16.34 1.48 24.36
CA TYR A 753 15.87 0.78 23.17
C TYR A 753 16.05 -0.74 23.28
N LEU A 754 17.27 -1.17 23.63
CA LEU A 754 17.60 -2.58 23.73
C LEU A 754 16.95 -3.24 24.96
N PHE A 755 16.71 -2.49 26.04
CA PHE A 755 15.98 -2.95 27.22
C PHE A 755 14.52 -3.24 26.89
N ALA A 756 13.80 -2.31 26.23
CA ALA A 756 12.41 -2.49 25.82
C ALA A 756 12.26 -3.70 24.87
N LYS A 757 13.19 -3.83 23.90
CA LYS A 757 13.23 -4.97 22.98
C LYS A 757 13.45 -6.30 23.71
N THR A 758 14.38 -6.33 24.66
CA THR A 758 14.66 -7.51 25.50
C THR A 758 13.46 -7.89 26.35
N ARG A 759 12.78 -6.89 26.92
CA ARG A 759 11.56 -7.05 27.72
C ARG A 759 10.43 -7.71 26.94
N ASN A 760 10.11 -7.13 25.79
CA ASN A 760 9.01 -7.61 24.95
C ASN A 760 9.30 -9.02 24.43
N THR A 761 10.56 -9.30 24.09
CA THR A 761 11.00 -10.66 23.73
C THR A 761 10.82 -11.64 24.89
N TYR A 762 11.24 -11.27 26.10
CA TYR A 762 11.14 -12.11 27.29
C TYR A 762 9.69 -12.42 27.67
N TYR A 763 8.80 -11.42 27.73
CA TYR A 763 7.39 -11.67 28.04
C TYR A 763 6.68 -12.45 26.92
N GLY A 764 7.01 -12.17 25.66
CA GLY A 764 6.51 -12.98 24.54
C GLY A 764 6.97 -14.44 24.60
N HIS A 765 8.11 -14.76 25.21
CA HIS A 765 8.54 -16.14 25.47
C HIS A 765 7.75 -16.81 26.60
N ILE A 766 7.42 -16.07 27.66
CA ILE A 766 6.58 -16.55 28.75
C ILE A 766 5.20 -16.91 28.23
N ASP A 767 4.57 -16.01 27.48
CA ASP A 767 3.21 -16.23 26.94
C ASP A 767 3.17 -17.45 26.02
N LYS A 768 4.19 -17.62 25.17
CA LYS A 768 4.32 -18.78 24.27
C LYS A 768 4.48 -20.11 25.01
N MET A 769 5.10 -20.09 26.19
CA MET A 769 5.21 -21.28 27.04
C MET A 769 3.92 -21.51 27.84
N ALA A 770 3.24 -20.46 28.27
CA ALA A 770 1.99 -20.55 29.02
C ALA A 770 0.86 -21.19 28.19
N VAL A 771 0.64 -20.73 26.95
CA VAL A 771 -0.50 -21.15 26.10
C VAL A 771 -0.54 -22.67 25.81
N ASN A 772 0.60 -23.37 25.78
CA ASN A 772 0.62 -24.82 25.48
C ASN A 772 0.56 -25.74 26.72
N PHE A 773 0.78 -25.24 27.93
CA PHE A 773 0.64 -26.06 29.15
C PHE A 773 -0.82 -26.13 29.66
N PHE A 774 -1.69 -25.22 29.22
CA PHE A 774 -3.08 -25.16 29.68
C PHE A 774 -4.06 -25.99 28.83
N ASP A 775 -3.67 -26.47 27.64
CA ASP A 775 -4.56 -27.23 26.74
C ASP A 775 -4.42 -28.76 26.84
N ASN A 776 -3.35 -29.30 27.46
CA ASN A 776 -3.19 -30.74 27.64
C ASN A 776 -3.74 -31.18 29.01
N LYS A 777 -4.91 -31.82 28.97
CA LYS A 777 -5.55 -32.54 30.07
C LYS A 777 -4.65 -33.69 30.55
N ASP A 778 -3.74 -33.44 31.49
CA ASP A 778 -3.29 -34.45 32.44
C ASP A 778 -2.77 -33.77 33.72
N SER A 779 -3.60 -33.84 34.76
CA SER A 779 -3.45 -33.12 36.03
C SER A 779 -2.42 -33.70 37.00
N GLN A 780 -1.56 -34.63 36.56
CA GLN A 780 -0.61 -35.33 37.46
C GLN A 780 0.81 -34.75 37.51
N TYR A 781 1.15 -33.76 36.68
CA TYR A 781 2.46 -33.08 36.72
C TYR A 781 2.43 -31.70 37.41
N PHE A 782 1.28 -31.27 37.95
CA PHE A 782 1.05 -29.90 38.45
C PHE A 782 1.59 -29.59 39.87
N GLU A 783 2.30 -30.52 40.52
CA GLU A 783 2.84 -30.28 41.87
C GLU A 783 4.33 -29.86 41.91
N LYS A 784 5.05 -29.86 40.78
CA LYS A 784 6.47 -29.46 40.75
C LYS A 784 6.74 -28.36 39.73
N GLU A 785 7.28 -27.25 40.22
CA GLU A 785 7.82 -26.13 39.44
C GLU A 785 8.75 -26.65 38.32
N THR A 786 8.44 -26.33 37.06
CA THR A 786 9.22 -26.84 35.93
C THR A 786 10.62 -26.19 35.90
N PRO A 787 11.62 -26.84 35.28
CA PRO A 787 12.94 -26.24 35.10
C PRO A 787 12.89 -24.86 34.40
N MET A 788 11.91 -24.63 33.50
CA MET A 788 11.75 -23.34 32.82
C MET A 788 11.10 -22.29 33.71
N ASP A 789 10.19 -22.66 34.61
CA ASP A 789 9.63 -21.71 35.59
C ASP A 789 10.72 -21.15 36.49
N LYS A 790 11.67 -22.00 36.92
CA LYS A 790 12.85 -21.57 37.69
C LYS A 790 13.72 -20.61 36.89
N ILE A 791 13.96 -20.92 35.61
CA ILE A 791 14.73 -20.06 34.69
C ILE A 791 14.03 -18.72 34.48
N PHE A 792 12.73 -18.70 34.23
CA PHE A 792 11.96 -17.46 34.06
C PHE A 792 11.95 -16.64 35.33
N LYS A 793 11.75 -17.23 36.52
CA LYS A 793 11.83 -16.51 37.81
C LYS A 793 13.21 -15.91 38.05
N LYS A 794 14.28 -16.65 37.72
CA LYS A 794 15.66 -16.15 37.83
C LYS A 794 15.89 -14.96 36.89
N LEU A 795 15.55 -15.09 35.62
CA LEU A 795 15.66 -14.00 34.63
C LEU A 795 14.77 -12.79 34.98
N LYS A 796 13.58 -13.00 35.55
CA LYS A 796 12.70 -11.92 36.02
C LYS A 796 13.39 -11.08 37.07
N THR A 797 14.05 -11.72 38.02
CA THR A 797 14.77 -11.04 39.11
C THR A 797 15.91 -10.19 38.53
N GLU A 798 16.65 -10.71 37.56
CA GLU A 798 17.71 -9.94 36.87
C GLU A 798 17.15 -8.80 36.01
N PHE A 799 16.01 -9.00 35.36
CA PHE A 799 15.34 -7.98 34.55
C PHE A 799 14.87 -6.82 35.41
N LEU A 800 14.22 -7.11 36.54
CA LEU A 800 13.74 -6.11 37.50
C LEU A 800 14.90 -5.31 38.12
N SER A 801 16.09 -5.91 38.26
CA SER A 801 17.28 -5.21 38.77
C SER A 801 17.82 -4.13 37.82
N LEU A 802 17.40 -4.14 36.55
CA LEU A 802 17.81 -3.17 35.52
C LEU A 802 16.77 -2.08 35.25
N GLN A 803 15.59 -2.16 35.89
CA GLN A 803 14.51 -1.20 35.71
C GLN A 803 14.73 -0.01 36.65
N LYS A 804 15.23 1.11 36.12
CA LYS A 804 15.07 2.41 36.78
C LYS A 804 13.72 3.01 36.38
N PRO A 805 12.92 3.56 37.30
CA PRO A 805 11.84 4.44 36.88
C PRO A 805 12.44 5.64 36.13
N PRO A 806 11.90 6.03 34.97
CA PRO A 806 12.27 7.30 34.37
C PRO A 806 11.93 8.41 35.37
N ASN A 807 12.86 9.35 35.59
CA ASN A 807 12.56 10.55 36.36
C ASN A 807 11.61 11.43 35.53
N VAL A 808 10.32 11.14 35.58
CA VAL A 808 9.27 11.85 34.82
C VAL A 808 9.00 13.26 35.32
N PHE A 809 9.61 13.63 36.46
CA PHE A 809 9.54 14.96 37.04
C PHE A 809 10.67 15.88 36.56
N SER A 810 11.62 15.39 35.75
CA SER A 810 12.63 16.18 35.04
C SER A 810 12.80 15.65 33.61
N ILE A 811 12.43 16.47 32.63
CA ILE A 811 12.55 16.16 31.21
C ILE A 811 13.71 16.94 30.63
N THR A 812 14.65 16.22 30.03
CA THR A 812 15.76 16.82 29.29
C THR A 812 15.45 16.87 27.79
N TYR A 813 15.88 17.93 27.15
CA TYR A 813 15.77 18.20 25.72
C TYR A 813 17.17 18.50 25.21
N GLN A 814 17.61 17.77 24.19
CA GLN A 814 18.85 18.03 23.48
C GLN A 814 18.54 18.65 22.13
N PHE A 815 19.22 19.74 21.80
CA PHE A 815 19.01 20.43 20.53
C PHE A 815 20.32 20.98 19.98
N ASN A 816 20.36 21.15 18.66
CA ASN A 816 21.48 21.74 17.97
C ASN A 816 21.08 23.13 17.47
N ILE A 817 21.91 24.13 17.77
CA ILE A 817 21.80 25.47 17.22
C ILE A 817 22.74 25.57 16.02
N PRO A 818 22.20 25.73 14.79
CA PRO A 818 22.99 25.68 13.56
C PRO A 818 23.82 26.95 13.35
N LYS A 819 23.40 28.08 13.93
CA LYS A 819 24.08 29.37 13.82
C LYS A 819 23.98 30.14 15.13
N GLU A 820 25.11 30.68 15.57
CA GLU A 820 25.17 31.60 16.71
C GLU A 820 24.37 32.88 16.41
N ASP A 821 23.32 33.12 17.21
CA ASP A 821 22.38 34.23 17.05
C ASP A 821 21.42 34.33 18.26
N GLN A 822 20.50 35.29 18.24
CA GLN A 822 19.40 35.40 19.18
C GLN A 822 18.14 34.64 18.72
N TYR A 823 17.60 33.80 19.61
CA TYR A 823 16.41 32.97 19.37
C TYR A 823 15.31 33.28 20.38
N SER A 824 14.05 33.24 19.94
CA SER A 824 12.87 33.21 20.81
C SER A 824 12.51 31.76 21.09
N LEU A 825 12.18 31.42 22.34
CA LEU A 825 11.68 30.10 22.69
C LEU A 825 10.15 30.12 22.69
N LEU A 826 9.58 29.30 21.83
CA LEU A 826 8.16 29.01 21.74
C LEU A 826 7.93 27.66 22.43
N VAL A 827 6.91 27.59 23.27
CA VAL A 827 6.48 26.37 23.93
C VAL A 827 5.06 26.08 23.50
N ARG A 828 4.88 24.89 22.96
CA ARG A 828 3.58 24.38 22.55
C ARG A 828 3.31 23.07 23.25
N ASP A 829 2.11 22.90 23.77
CA ASP A 829 1.58 21.57 24.06
C ASP A 829 0.48 21.22 23.08
N LYS A 830 0.29 19.91 22.88
CA LYS A 830 -0.69 19.34 21.97
C LYS A 830 -2.11 19.38 22.54
N ASN A 831 -2.31 19.88 23.75
CA ASN A 831 -3.58 19.85 24.49
C ASN A 831 -3.87 21.17 25.21
N ASP A 832 -5.17 21.46 25.40
CA ASP A 832 -5.68 22.69 26.02
C ASP A 832 -5.36 22.83 27.52
N TYR A 833 -4.95 21.73 28.20
CA TYR A 833 -4.71 21.69 29.65
C TYR A 833 -3.35 22.27 30.10
N PHE A 834 -2.50 22.66 29.15
CA PHE A 834 -1.09 22.94 29.39
C PHE A 834 -0.78 24.33 29.93
N GLN A 835 -1.54 25.35 29.52
CA GLN A 835 -1.14 26.74 29.78
C GLN A 835 -1.07 27.04 31.28
N GLU A 836 -2.06 26.59 32.07
CA GLU A 836 -2.04 26.74 33.53
C GLU A 836 -0.97 25.86 34.23
N ALA A 837 -0.64 24.71 33.64
CA ALA A 837 0.36 23.79 34.19
C ALA A 837 1.80 24.21 33.89
N PHE A 838 2.04 24.85 32.74
CA PHE A 838 3.37 25.29 32.33
C PHE A 838 3.94 26.33 33.30
N PHE A 839 3.16 27.33 33.70
CA PHE A 839 3.64 28.34 34.66
C PHE A 839 3.90 27.80 36.08
N ASN A 840 3.57 26.54 36.35
CA ASN A 840 3.83 25.83 37.61
C ASN A 840 5.04 24.86 37.54
N PHE A 841 5.97 25.04 36.60
CA PHE A 841 7.23 24.28 36.61
C PHE A 841 8.07 24.63 37.86
N SER A 842 8.79 23.64 38.41
CA SER A 842 9.68 23.87 39.55
C SER A 842 11.04 24.41 39.15
N LYS A 843 11.51 24.05 37.96
CA LYS A 843 12.81 24.48 37.43
C LYS A 843 12.84 24.34 35.91
N LEU A 844 13.20 25.40 35.19
CA LEU A 844 13.52 25.36 33.77
C LEU A 844 14.93 25.89 33.60
N THR A 845 15.86 25.07 33.10
CA THR A 845 17.24 25.51 32.81
C THR A 845 17.63 25.24 31.38
N ILE A 846 18.38 26.17 30.78
CA ILE A 846 19.05 25.99 29.48
C ILE A 846 20.56 26.10 29.72
N ASP A 847 21.30 25.05 29.34
CA ASP A 847 22.75 24.90 29.61
C ASP A 847 23.14 25.17 31.07
N GLY A 848 22.24 24.83 32.01
CA GLY A 848 22.41 25.06 33.44
C GLY A 848 22.02 26.46 33.95
N GLN A 849 21.67 27.40 33.06
CA GLN A 849 21.14 28.72 33.45
C GLN A 849 19.62 28.66 33.63
N GLU A 850 19.11 29.18 34.74
CA GLU A 850 17.69 29.15 35.10
C GLU A 850 16.87 30.21 34.36
N ILE A 851 15.70 29.81 33.88
CA ILE A 851 14.72 30.67 33.18
C ILE A 851 13.46 30.75 34.02
N PHE A 852 13.05 31.97 34.35
CA PHE A 852 11.89 32.22 35.21
C PHE A 852 10.59 32.30 34.41
N PRO A 853 9.44 31.90 35.00
CA PRO A 853 8.13 31.98 34.35
C PRO A 853 7.76 33.38 33.85
N SER A 854 8.25 34.44 34.53
CA SER A 854 8.03 35.84 34.15
C SER A 854 8.59 36.22 32.78
N ASN A 855 9.48 35.39 32.21
CA ASN A 855 10.04 35.62 30.88
C ASN A 855 9.13 35.11 29.77
N PHE A 856 7.93 34.58 30.07
CA PHE A 856 7.01 34.04 29.08
C PHE A 856 5.70 34.83 29.01
N GLU A 857 5.15 34.96 27.80
CA GLU A 857 3.83 35.49 27.51
C GLU A 857 3.01 34.48 26.71
N VAL A 858 1.68 34.60 26.71
CA VAL A 858 0.78 33.75 25.93
C VAL A 858 0.21 34.57 24.77
N GLU A 859 0.51 34.14 23.54
CA GLU A 859 0.03 34.76 22.31
C GLU A 859 -0.66 33.69 21.45
N ASN A 860 -1.96 33.85 21.18
CA ASN A 860 -2.78 32.91 20.39
C ASN A 860 -2.65 31.44 20.84
N GLY A 861 -2.54 31.22 22.15
CA GLY A 861 -2.45 29.90 22.76
C GLY A 861 -1.06 29.23 22.70
N ILE A 862 -0.04 29.92 22.18
CA ILE A 862 1.36 29.51 22.24
C ILE A 862 2.07 30.35 23.30
N ILE A 863 2.91 29.69 24.10
CA ILE A 863 3.72 30.36 25.13
C ILE A 863 5.04 30.77 24.49
N LYS A 864 5.46 32.02 24.62
CA LYS A 864 6.65 32.58 23.96
C LYS A 864 7.48 33.38 24.94
N THR A 865 8.80 33.38 24.78
CA THR A 865 9.68 34.24 25.58
C THR A 865 9.56 35.72 25.20
N ILE A 866 9.43 36.59 26.21
CA ILE A 866 9.38 38.05 26.08
C ILE A 866 10.69 38.61 25.51
N GLU A 867 11.84 38.12 26.00
CA GLU A 867 13.16 38.50 25.51
C GLU A 867 13.82 37.37 24.70
N LYS A 868 14.59 37.73 23.67
CA LYS A 868 15.36 36.77 22.88
C LYS A 868 16.62 36.32 23.63
N MET A 869 16.93 35.03 23.54
CA MET A 869 18.10 34.41 24.17
C MET A 869 19.23 34.22 23.16
N HIS A 870 20.46 34.53 23.54
CA HIS A 870 21.64 34.33 22.70
C HIS A 870 22.16 32.90 22.82
N PHE A 871 22.31 32.20 21.69
CA PHE A 871 22.84 30.85 21.64
C PHE A 871 24.12 30.78 20.81
N LYS A 872 25.10 30.01 21.25
CA LYS A 872 26.28 29.66 20.43
C LYS A 872 25.91 28.62 19.37
N LYS A 873 26.75 28.44 18.36
CA LYS A 873 26.61 27.32 17.42
C LYS A 873 27.02 26.02 18.11
N GLY A 874 26.20 24.97 18.06
CA GLY A 874 26.52 23.67 18.63
C GLY A 874 25.35 23.01 19.38
N ASN A 875 25.66 22.00 20.18
CA ASN A 875 24.66 21.28 20.97
C ASN A 875 24.38 22.00 22.29
N HIS A 876 23.11 22.07 22.65
CA HIS A 876 22.58 22.71 23.83
C HIS A 876 21.59 21.77 24.54
N GLN A 877 21.39 22.01 25.82
CA GLN A 877 20.50 21.20 26.65
C GLN A 877 19.48 22.08 27.38
N LEU A 878 18.21 21.71 27.31
CA LEU A 878 17.14 22.28 28.13
C LEU A 878 16.64 21.21 29.12
N GLU A 879 16.44 21.59 30.37
CA GLU A 879 15.87 20.73 31.42
C GLU A 879 14.62 21.40 31.99
N LEU A 880 13.50 20.68 31.99
CA LEU A 880 12.22 21.12 32.55
C LEU A 880 11.81 20.17 33.67
N SER A 881 11.66 20.69 34.88
CA SER A 881 11.25 19.92 36.06
C SER A 881 9.96 20.44 36.67
N PHE A 882 9.19 19.54 37.29
CA PHE A 882 7.94 19.83 37.99
C PHE A 882 8.02 19.37 39.46
N SER A 883 7.52 20.20 40.39
CA SER A 883 7.64 19.96 41.84
C SER A 883 6.55 19.04 42.39
N ASP A 884 5.31 19.18 41.91
CA ASP A 884 4.22 18.28 42.24
C ASP A 884 3.16 18.29 41.13
N LEU A 885 2.81 17.11 40.64
CA LEU A 885 1.76 16.92 39.63
C LEU A 885 0.53 16.35 40.33
N LYS A 886 -0.62 16.99 40.13
CA LYS A 886 -1.89 16.62 40.77
C LYS A 886 -2.28 15.18 40.43
N ASN A 887 -2.68 14.39 41.45
CA ASN A 887 -3.29 13.08 41.23
C ASN A 887 -4.64 13.24 40.52
N LEU A 888 -4.82 12.52 39.41
CA LEU A 888 -6.01 12.53 38.57
C LEU A 888 -7.10 11.57 39.07
N LEU A 889 -6.81 10.74 40.07
CA LEU A 889 -7.79 9.90 40.75
C LEU A 889 -8.48 10.70 41.88
N SER A 890 -9.76 10.39 42.13
CA SER A 890 -10.50 10.96 43.27
C SER A 890 -10.02 10.39 44.60
N ASN A 891 -10.14 11.19 45.68
CA ASN A 891 -10.00 10.71 47.06
C ASN A 891 -11.23 9.90 47.53
N ASP A 892 -12.25 9.76 46.68
CA ASP A 892 -13.41 8.94 46.99
C ASP A 892 -12.95 7.49 47.16
N ALA A 893 -13.28 6.89 48.31
CA ALA A 893 -12.95 5.50 48.60
C ALA A 893 -13.43 4.61 47.43
N TRP A 894 -12.62 3.61 47.06
CA TRP A 894 -12.95 2.62 46.01
C TRP A 894 -14.17 1.77 46.44
N GLN A 895 -15.36 2.37 46.51
CA GLN A 895 -16.52 1.80 47.15
C GLN A 895 -17.49 1.22 46.13
N ARG A 896 -17.65 -0.10 46.17
CA ARG A 896 -18.98 -0.72 46.17
C ARG A 896 -18.97 -2.07 46.89
N GLN A 897 -20.10 -2.36 47.52
CA GLN A 897 -20.44 -3.55 48.32
C GLN A 897 -20.30 -4.86 47.51
N LEU A 898 -19.16 -5.54 47.63
CA LEU A 898 -19.07 -6.99 47.46
C LEU A 898 -18.60 -7.59 48.80
N PRO A 899 -19.04 -8.80 49.21
CA PRO A 899 -18.93 -9.27 50.60
C PRO A 899 -17.50 -9.57 51.09
N LEU A 900 -16.44 -9.24 50.35
CA LEU A 900 -15.12 -9.85 50.50
C LEU A 900 -13.92 -8.88 50.43
N TYR A 901 -14.11 -7.57 50.60
CA TYR A 901 -13.00 -6.61 50.71
C TYR A 901 -13.22 -5.59 51.83
N GLU A 902 -12.17 -5.29 52.60
CA GLU A 902 -12.15 -4.15 53.52
C GLU A 902 -11.31 -3.04 52.86
N ALA A 903 -11.89 -1.85 52.70
CA ALA A 903 -11.19 -0.67 52.21
C ALA A 903 -11.19 0.40 53.30
N THR A 904 -10.01 0.89 53.64
CA THR A 904 -9.80 2.14 54.39
C THR A 904 -9.19 3.18 53.44
N ASP A 905 -9.31 4.47 53.74
CA ASP A 905 -8.99 5.59 52.83
C ASP A 905 -7.61 5.48 52.14
N ASP A 906 -6.61 4.85 52.78
CA ASP A 906 -5.26 4.68 52.22
C ASP A 906 -4.88 3.24 51.86
N LEU A 907 -5.71 2.23 52.12
CA LEU A 907 -5.36 0.80 51.95
C LEU A 907 -6.55 0.00 51.41
N LEU A 908 -6.37 -0.58 50.22
CA LEU A 908 -7.29 -1.54 49.62
C LEU A 908 -6.85 -2.96 49.93
N PHE A 909 -7.70 -3.71 50.62
CA PHE A 909 -7.43 -5.11 50.98
C PHE A 909 -8.31 -6.06 50.15
N PHE A 910 -7.67 -6.81 49.26
CA PHE A 910 -8.29 -7.85 48.44
C PHE A 910 -8.06 -9.22 49.07
N ARG A 911 -9.04 -9.76 49.83
CA ARG A 911 -8.97 -11.11 50.42
C ARG A 911 -10.19 -11.94 50.09
N PHE A 912 -10.04 -12.88 49.16
CA PHE A 912 -11.14 -13.74 48.75
C PHE A 912 -11.10 -15.08 49.47
N LEU A 913 -12.21 -15.53 50.04
CA LEU A 913 -12.28 -16.86 50.65
C LEU A 913 -12.85 -17.93 49.70
N LYS A 914 -13.26 -17.57 48.47
CA LYS A 914 -13.88 -18.47 47.47
C LYS A 914 -13.46 -18.14 46.02
N PRO A 915 -13.57 -19.11 45.08
CA PRO A 915 -13.30 -18.89 43.65
C PRO A 915 -14.22 -17.84 43.02
N LEU A 916 -13.68 -16.97 42.16
CA LEU A 916 -14.44 -15.91 41.48
C LEU A 916 -14.33 -15.97 39.95
N SER A 917 -15.36 -15.47 39.26
CA SER A 917 -15.35 -15.29 37.81
C SER A 917 -14.40 -14.14 37.39
N PRO A 918 -13.88 -14.13 36.15
CA PRO A 918 -12.91 -13.11 35.70
C PRO A 918 -13.39 -11.65 35.82
N GLN A 919 -14.71 -11.40 35.76
CA GLN A 919 -15.30 -10.07 35.92
C GLN A 919 -15.26 -9.58 37.38
N GLU A 920 -15.17 -10.51 38.33
CA GLU A 920 -15.11 -10.23 39.76
C GLU A 920 -13.66 -10.07 40.26
N TRP A 921 -12.66 -10.24 39.39
CA TRP A 921 -11.24 -10.00 39.70
C TRP A 921 -10.86 -8.51 39.67
N MET A 922 -11.79 -7.63 39.28
CA MET A 922 -11.55 -6.20 39.08
C MET A 922 -12.14 -5.38 40.24
N SER A 923 -11.43 -4.31 40.64
CA SER A 923 -11.97 -3.31 41.58
C SER A 923 -13.14 -2.54 40.96
N ALA A 924 -13.82 -1.71 41.75
CA ALA A 924 -14.65 -0.65 41.19
C ALA A 924 -13.78 0.27 40.29
N PRO A 925 -14.28 0.71 39.12
CA PRO A 925 -13.55 1.66 38.29
C PRO A 925 -13.42 3.00 38.99
N GLN A 926 -12.22 3.59 38.92
CA GLN A 926 -12.03 5.02 39.18
C GLN A 926 -11.87 5.74 37.84
N GLU A 927 -12.57 6.87 37.70
CA GLU A 927 -12.41 7.76 36.54
C GLU A 927 -11.06 8.48 36.63
N ILE A 928 -10.32 8.53 35.52
CA ILE A 928 -9.12 9.35 35.40
C ILE A 928 -9.58 10.77 35.04
N LYS A 929 -9.62 11.67 36.02
CA LYS A 929 -10.07 13.05 35.81
C LYS A 929 -9.11 13.79 34.88
N SER A 930 -9.65 14.64 34.02
CA SER A 930 -8.86 15.45 33.07
C SER A 930 -7.98 14.59 32.14
N TYR A 931 -8.50 13.43 31.72
CA TYR A 931 -7.84 12.55 30.75
C TYR A 931 -7.75 13.19 29.37
N THR A 932 -6.54 13.54 28.94
CA THR A 932 -6.29 14.16 27.64
C THR A 932 -5.87 13.13 26.58
N PRO A 933 -6.38 13.21 25.33
CA PRO A 933 -5.94 12.35 24.23
C PRO A 933 -4.45 12.48 23.90
N SER A 934 -3.84 11.44 23.31
CA SER A 934 -2.45 11.42 22.82
C SER A 934 -1.37 11.89 23.83
N SER A 935 -1.65 11.78 25.13
CA SER A 935 -0.85 12.31 26.24
C SER A 935 -0.24 11.19 27.07
N TYR A 936 0.88 11.47 27.72
CA TYR A 936 1.51 10.52 28.64
C TYR A 936 0.97 10.72 30.06
N PHE A 937 0.81 9.60 30.76
CA PHE A 937 0.38 9.55 32.15
C PHE A 937 1.31 8.64 32.93
N PHE A 938 1.70 9.09 34.11
CA PHE A 938 2.47 8.35 35.08
C PHE A 938 1.53 7.67 36.07
N ILE A 939 1.75 6.39 36.34
CA ILE A 939 1.02 5.62 37.34
C ILE A 939 2.01 5.10 38.39
N SER A 940 1.64 5.26 39.67
CA SER A 940 2.39 4.68 40.78
C SER A 940 1.46 4.12 41.85
N PHE A 941 1.89 3.06 42.52
CA PHE A 941 1.20 2.49 43.67
C PHE A 941 2.10 1.53 44.45
N ASP A 942 1.81 1.33 45.73
CA ASP A 942 2.37 0.23 46.50
C ASP A 942 1.42 -0.96 46.46
N TYR A 943 1.97 -2.16 46.37
CA TYR A 943 1.21 -3.40 46.36
C TYR A 943 1.84 -4.48 47.23
N PHE A 944 1.00 -5.38 47.73
CA PHE A 944 1.41 -6.58 48.45
C PHE A 944 0.68 -7.80 47.87
N VAL A 945 1.38 -8.89 47.61
CA VAL A 945 0.78 -10.13 47.10
C VAL A 945 1.32 -11.29 47.91
N LYS A 946 0.44 -11.93 48.69
CA LYS A 946 0.74 -13.17 49.40
C LYS A 946 0.31 -14.40 48.61
N ASP A 947 -0.91 -14.36 48.06
CA ASP A 947 -1.47 -15.40 47.21
C ASP A 947 -2.24 -14.75 46.05
N GLY A 948 -2.13 -15.28 44.82
CA GLY A 948 -2.72 -14.71 43.61
C GLY A 948 -1.80 -13.79 42.79
N ASN A 949 -2.38 -13.01 41.87
CA ASN A 949 -1.71 -12.10 40.96
C ASN A 949 -2.35 -10.70 41.07
N ALA A 950 -1.56 -9.69 41.44
CA ALA A 950 -1.97 -8.29 41.39
C ALA A 950 -1.80 -7.72 39.97
N GLY A 951 -2.60 -6.74 39.58
CA GLY A 951 -2.40 -5.97 38.35
C GLY A 951 -3.23 -4.69 38.32
N PHE A 952 -3.30 -4.03 37.16
CA PHE A 952 -4.27 -2.97 36.89
C PHE A 952 -4.70 -3.00 35.42
N ALA A 953 -5.87 -2.45 35.12
CA ALA A 953 -6.40 -2.30 33.77
C ALA A 953 -6.82 -0.86 33.50
N ILE A 954 -6.53 -0.33 32.32
CA ILE A 954 -7.05 0.97 31.87
C ILE A 954 -7.97 0.74 30.69
N TYR A 955 -9.22 1.18 30.79
CA TYR A 955 -10.20 1.11 29.72
C TYR A 955 -10.55 2.51 29.25
N GLN A 956 -10.58 2.72 27.94
CA GLN A 956 -10.98 3.97 27.32
C GLN A 956 -12.43 3.83 26.86
N ASP A 957 -13.28 4.81 27.16
CA ASP A 957 -14.70 4.70 26.81
C ASP A 957 -14.87 4.65 25.28
N GLY A 958 -15.50 3.58 24.79
CA GLY A 958 -15.72 3.34 23.35
C GLY A 958 -14.64 2.52 22.62
N ASP A 959 -13.55 2.10 23.29
CA ASP A 959 -12.54 1.22 22.68
C ASP A 959 -13.00 -0.24 22.70
N ILE A 960 -13.72 -0.65 21.65
CA ILE A 960 -14.34 -1.96 21.50
C ILE A 960 -13.59 -2.79 20.46
N GLU A 961 -13.29 -4.05 20.79
CA GLU A 961 -12.68 -4.98 19.84
C GLU A 961 -13.69 -5.38 18.74
N PRO A 962 -13.43 -5.11 17.44
CA PRO A 962 -14.42 -5.26 16.37
C PRO A 962 -14.93 -6.70 16.17
N LYS A 963 -14.13 -7.70 16.56
CA LYS A 963 -14.47 -9.12 16.39
C LYS A 963 -15.31 -9.69 17.53
N THR A 964 -15.17 -9.14 18.73
CA THR A 964 -15.74 -9.71 19.96
C THR A 964 -16.81 -8.82 20.58
N GLY A 965 -16.87 -7.54 20.21
CA GLY A 965 -17.80 -6.56 20.78
C GLY A 965 -17.52 -6.23 22.25
N LYS A 966 -16.34 -6.60 22.76
CA LYS A 966 -15.94 -6.38 24.16
C LYS A 966 -14.97 -5.20 24.27
N GLU A 967 -15.03 -4.50 25.39
CA GLU A 967 -14.07 -3.44 25.71
C GLU A 967 -12.64 -4.00 25.78
N LYS A 968 -11.72 -3.30 25.13
CA LYS A 968 -10.31 -3.66 25.08
C LYS A 968 -9.52 -2.82 26.08
N PRO A 969 -8.74 -3.43 27.00
CA PRO A 969 -7.89 -2.65 27.90
C PRO A 969 -6.68 -2.06 27.15
N LEU A 970 -6.41 -0.79 27.37
CA LEU A 970 -5.22 -0.07 26.90
C LEU A 970 -3.93 -0.60 27.56
N VAL A 971 -4.01 -0.98 28.85
CA VAL A 971 -2.88 -1.43 29.68
C VAL A 971 -3.36 -2.54 30.62
N LEU A 972 -2.61 -3.63 30.77
CA LEU A 972 -2.96 -4.77 31.65
C LEU A 972 -1.75 -5.52 32.27
N PRO A 973 -0.88 -4.88 33.08
CA PRO A 973 0.28 -5.54 33.65
C PRO A 973 -0.07 -6.39 34.88
N ILE A 974 0.62 -7.53 35.01
CA ILE A 974 0.56 -8.41 36.19
C ILE A 974 1.82 -8.22 37.03
N MET A 975 1.64 -7.90 38.31
CA MET A 975 2.68 -7.66 39.30
C MET A 975 3.26 -8.97 39.85
N PRO A 976 4.56 -9.02 40.19
CA PRO A 976 5.18 -10.17 40.84
C PRO A 976 4.66 -10.40 42.28
N PRO A 977 4.79 -11.62 42.82
CA PRO A 977 4.51 -11.89 44.23
C PRO A 977 5.48 -11.12 45.16
N SER A 978 4.99 -10.71 46.34
CA SER A 978 5.81 -9.98 47.32
C SER A 978 6.76 -10.91 48.08
N LYS A 979 7.99 -10.44 48.34
CA LYS A 979 8.95 -11.15 49.19
C LYS A 979 8.72 -10.79 50.67
N GLU A 980 8.78 -11.80 51.54
CA GLU A 980 8.94 -11.63 53.01
C GLU A 980 7.92 -10.69 53.70
N ASN A 981 6.65 -10.70 53.30
CA ASN A 981 5.60 -9.83 53.86
C ASN A 981 5.81 -8.30 53.67
N VAL A 982 6.64 -7.87 52.72
CA VAL A 982 6.92 -6.44 52.47
C VAL A 982 6.15 -5.92 51.25
N PHE A 983 5.52 -4.75 51.40
CA PHE A 983 4.95 -4.00 50.26
C PHE A 983 6.02 -3.68 49.23
N GLN A 984 5.69 -3.90 47.98
CA GLN A 984 6.50 -3.55 46.82
C GLN A 984 5.95 -2.26 46.20
N HIS A 985 6.81 -1.49 45.55
CA HIS A 985 6.42 -0.26 44.85
C HIS A 985 6.41 -0.50 43.34
N TYR A 986 5.40 0.03 42.64
CA TYR A 986 5.31 0.03 41.18
C TYR A 986 5.22 1.44 40.65
N GLU A 987 5.95 1.71 39.57
CA GLU A 987 5.87 2.94 38.79
C GLU A 987 5.91 2.59 37.30
N GLY A 988 5.11 3.30 36.49
CA GLY A 988 5.01 3.06 35.07
C GLY A 988 4.41 4.23 34.30
N LEU A 989 4.48 4.16 32.98
CA LEU A 989 3.91 5.16 32.08
C LEU A 989 3.00 4.50 31.07
N PHE A 990 1.95 5.22 30.69
CA PHE A 990 1.09 4.84 29.58
C PHE A 990 0.74 6.07 28.75
N LYS A 991 0.41 5.85 27.48
CA LYS A 991 0.02 6.90 26.54
C LYS A 991 -1.44 6.73 26.17
N SER A 992 -2.24 7.77 26.36
CA SER A 992 -3.62 7.78 25.89
C SER A 992 -3.68 7.77 24.37
N THR A 993 -4.77 7.22 23.84
CA THR A 993 -5.09 7.26 22.41
C THR A 993 -6.01 8.45 22.12
N ASN A 994 -6.87 8.38 21.10
CA ASN A 994 -7.70 9.50 20.65
C ASN A 994 -9.00 9.69 21.47
N PHE A 995 -9.20 8.92 22.55
CA PHE A 995 -10.39 8.98 23.41
C PHE A 995 -10.25 10.03 24.53
N LYS A 996 -11.39 10.61 24.95
CA LYS A 996 -11.48 11.74 25.90
C LYS A 996 -11.63 11.33 27.38
N SER A 997 -11.91 10.05 27.65
CA SER A 997 -12.10 9.56 29.01
C SER A 997 -11.54 8.14 29.14
N ALA A 998 -11.11 7.82 30.36
CA ALA A 998 -10.65 6.48 30.70
C ALA A 998 -10.90 6.17 32.17
N LYS A 999 -10.98 4.88 32.47
CA LYS A 999 -11.17 4.35 33.82
C LYS A 999 -10.06 3.38 34.16
N ILE A 1000 -9.58 3.42 35.40
CA ILE A 1000 -8.64 2.45 35.94
C ILE A 1000 -9.35 1.44 36.83
N TYR A 1001 -8.92 0.19 36.71
CA TYR A 1001 -9.29 -0.93 37.58
C TYR A 1001 -8.03 -1.53 38.19
N LEU A 1002 -8.07 -1.93 39.44
CA LEU A 1002 -7.04 -2.76 40.06
C LEU A 1002 -7.47 -4.23 39.95
N LEU A 1003 -6.52 -5.12 39.71
CA LEU A 1003 -6.78 -6.53 39.44
C LEU A 1003 -6.29 -7.40 40.59
N ALA A 1004 -7.14 -8.27 41.09
CA ALA A 1004 -6.80 -9.27 42.09
C ALA A 1004 -7.17 -10.66 41.55
N GLN A 1005 -6.31 -11.22 40.71
CA GLN A 1005 -6.54 -12.50 40.04
C GLN A 1005 -6.13 -13.67 40.95
N GLN A 1006 -6.99 -14.67 41.06
CA GLN A 1006 -6.72 -15.88 41.83
C GLN A 1006 -5.84 -16.87 41.05
N GLN A 1007 -5.01 -17.63 41.77
CA GLN A 1007 -4.21 -18.70 41.20
C GLN A 1007 -4.68 -20.06 41.74
N HIS A 1008 -4.98 -21.01 40.85
CA HIS A 1008 -5.30 -22.42 41.18
C HIS A 1008 -6.42 -22.64 42.23
N GLY A 1009 -7.49 -21.84 42.18
CA GLY A 1009 -8.66 -22.02 43.05
C GLY A 1009 -8.42 -21.69 44.53
N LYS A 1010 -7.27 -21.11 44.88
CA LYS A 1010 -6.97 -20.60 46.22
C LYS A 1010 -7.40 -19.14 46.37
N ALA A 1011 -7.70 -18.76 47.60
CA ALA A 1011 -7.88 -17.39 48.04
C ALA A 1011 -6.74 -16.49 47.53
N ALA A 1012 -7.04 -15.35 46.90
CA ALA A 1012 -6.03 -14.31 46.69
C ALA A 1012 -5.99 -13.38 47.90
N ASP A 1013 -4.79 -12.99 48.33
CA ASP A 1013 -4.50 -12.06 49.42
C ASP A 1013 -3.55 -11.00 48.87
N ILE A 1014 -4.16 -9.90 48.42
CA ILE A 1014 -3.52 -8.81 47.69
C ILE A 1014 -3.87 -7.49 48.38
N LYS A 1015 -2.91 -6.56 48.50
CA LYS A 1015 -3.16 -5.21 49.02
C LYS A 1015 -2.64 -4.17 48.06
N TYR A 1016 -3.33 -3.03 47.98
CA TYR A 1016 -2.86 -1.84 47.28
C TYR A 1016 -2.94 -0.62 48.20
N LYS A 1017 -1.99 0.29 48.09
CA LYS A 1017 -2.07 1.63 48.72
C LYS A 1017 -1.36 2.66 47.87
N ASN A 1018 -1.59 3.93 48.16
CA ASN A 1018 -0.92 5.06 47.50
C ASN A 1018 -1.09 5.06 45.98
N VAL A 1019 -2.28 4.72 45.45
CA VAL A 1019 -2.53 4.65 44.01
C VAL A 1019 -2.66 6.06 43.44
N GLN A 1020 -1.79 6.40 42.51
CA GLN A 1020 -1.73 7.71 41.88
C GLN A 1020 -1.65 7.58 40.36
N ILE A 1021 -2.37 8.44 39.66
CA ILE A 1021 -2.16 8.71 38.24
C ILE A 1021 -1.88 10.20 38.11
N LYS A 1022 -0.73 10.56 37.55
CA LYS A 1022 -0.32 11.95 37.35
C LYS A 1022 -0.16 12.21 35.84
N PRO A 1023 -0.55 13.38 35.32
CA PRO A 1023 -0.26 13.73 33.92
C PRO A 1023 1.25 13.87 33.72
N VAL A 1024 1.77 13.60 32.52
CA VAL A 1024 3.17 13.87 32.17
C VAL A 1024 3.19 14.96 31.12
N PHE A 1025 3.70 16.13 31.50
CA PHE A 1025 3.81 17.29 30.62
C PHE A 1025 5.08 17.22 29.80
N ALA A 1026 4.95 16.87 28.52
CA ALA A 1026 6.07 16.77 27.57
C ALA A 1026 5.89 17.77 26.43
N PRO A 1027 6.03 19.09 26.69
CA PRO A 1027 5.83 20.09 25.67
C PRO A 1027 6.82 19.97 24.53
N VAL A 1028 6.39 20.46 23.38
CA VAL A 1028 7.22 20.73 22.22
C VAL A 1028 7.82 22.12 22.40
N PHE A 1029 9.14 22.20 22.39
CA PHE A 1029 9.84 23.48 22.30
C PHE A 1029 10.14 23.79 20.84
N MET A 1030 10.08 25.06 20.47
CA MET A 1030 10.50 25.55 19.16
C MET A 1030 11.37 26.79 19.36
N PHE A 1031 12.57 26.79 18.80
CA PHE A 1031 13.43 27.97 18.78
C PHE A 1031 13.24 28.69 17.46
N GLU A 1032 12.71 29.91 17.55
CA GLU A 1032 12.48 30.79 16.42
C GLU A 1032 13.62 31.81 16.31
N ARG A 1033 14.20 31.90 15.11
CA ARG A 1033 15.08 33.00 14.74
C ARG A 1033 14.53 33.73 13.54
N ASN A 1034 14.31 35.03 13.72
CA ASN A 1034 13.97 35.95 12.64
C ASN A 1034 15.24 36.61 12.13
N SER A 1035 15.52 36.49 10.83
CA SER A 1035 16.66 37.18 10.23
C SER A 1035 16.38 38.69 10.17
N SER A 1036 17.18 39.48 10.87
CA SER A 1036 17.15 40.94 10.80
C SER A 1036 17.95 41.45 9.59
N GLU A 1037 17.37 41.32 8.39
CA GLU A 1037 17.77 42.10 7.21
C GLU A 1037 16.52 42.36 6.35
N THR A 1038 15.90 43.51 6.58
CA THR A 1038 14.98 44.14 5.63
C THR A 1038 15.78 45.04 4.71
N THR A 1039 15.87 44.67 3.43
CA THR A 1039 16.05 45.62 2.33
C THR A 1039 15.02 45.29 1.24
N ASP A 1040 14.08 46.22 1.06
CA ASP A 1040 13.05 46.32 0.03
C ASP A 1040 12.11 45.13 -0.21
N LEU A 1041 11.02 45.13 0.57
CA LEU A 1041 9.79 44.34 0.38
C LEU A 1041 8.98 44.69 -0.89
N GLU A 1042 9.45 45.58 -1.76
CA GLU A 1042 8.50 46.33 -2.59
C GLU A 1042 8.02 45.69 -3.89
N LYS A 1043 8.64 44.63 -4.44
CA LYS A 1043 8.15 44.02 -5.70
C LYS A 1043 8.26 42.50 -5.74
N MET A 1044 7.18 41.83 -5.31
CA MET A 1044 6.97 40.42 -5.67
C MET A 1044 6.54 40.32 -7.14
N PRO A 1045 6.95 39.25 -7.85
CA PRO A 1045 6.42 39.02 -9.18
C PRO A 1045 4.93 38.74 -9.11
N ASN A 1046 4.19 39.22 -10.10
CA ASN A 1046 2.85 38.73 -10.38
C ASN A 1046 2.97 37.47 -11.24
N ILE A 1047 2.10 36.50 -11.00
CA ILE A 1047 2.06 35.28 -11.80
C ILE A 1047 0.69 35.04 -12.41
N THR A 1048 0.67 34.52 -13.63
CA THR A 1048 -0.54 33.94 -14.25
C THR A 1048 -0.24 32.51 -14.66
N PHE A 1049 -0.92 31.53 -14.08
CA PHE A 1049 -0.67 30.12 -14.42
C PHE A 1049 -1.79 29.53 -15.27
N THR A 1050 -1.45 28.55 -16.11
CA THR A 1050 -2.39 27.82 -16.94
C THR A 1050 -2.00 26.35 -16.98
N LYS A 1051 -2.95 25.48 -16.65
CA LYS A 1051 -2.82 24.04 -16.82
C LYS A 1051 -2.98 23.67 -18.28
N ILE A 1052 -2.01 22.95 -18.85
CA ILE A 1052 -2.09 22.43 -20.23
C ILE A 1052 -2.63 21.00 -20.23
N ASN A 1053 -2.20 20.22 -19.23
CA ASN A 1053 -2.72 18.92 -18.81
C ASN A 1053 -2.08 18.58 -17.44
N SER A 1054 -2.39 17.42 -16.86
CA SER A 1054 -1.86 16.99 -15.55
C SER A 1054 -0.33 16.83 -15.48
N THR A 1055 0.38 16.87 -16.62
CA THR A 1055 1.83 16.70 -16.70
C THR A 1055 2.56 17.96 -17.17
N LYS A 1056 1.84 19.05 -17.44
CA LYS A 1056 2.41 20.28 -17.99
C LYS A 1056 1.61 21.53 -17.62
N TYR A 1057 2.33 22.53 -17.13
CA TYR A 1057 1.81 23.84 -16.76
C TYR A 1057 2.68 24.95 -17.36
N LYS A 1058 2.05 26.11 -17.58
CA LYS A 1058 2.71 27.34 -17.96
C LYS A 1058 2.45 28.38 -16.88
N VAL A 1059 3.50 29.07 -16.45
CA VAL A 1059 3.42 30.15 -15.47
C VAL A 1059 4.06 31.38 -16.10
N TYR A 1060 3.23 32.35 -16.46
CA TYR A 1060 3.68 33.65 -16.87
C TYR A 1060 4.05 34.47 -15.64
N VAL A 1061 5.19 35.15 -15.71
CA VAL A 1061 5.75 35.93 -14.60
C VAL A 1061 5.98 37.35 -15.09
N GLU A 1062 5.53 38.32 -14.30
CA GLU A 1062 5.74 39.75 -14.53
C GLU A 1062 6.38 40.40 -13.30
N LYS A 1063 7.13 41.49 -13.52
CA LYS A 1063 7.77 42.28 -12.45
C LYS A 1063 8.74 41.47 -11.57
N ALA A 1064 9.39 40.45 -12.13
CA ALA A 1064 10.39 39.64 -11.44
C ALA A 1064 11.74 40.37 -11.35
N GLY A 1065 11.87 41.29 -10.39
CA GLY A 1065 13.11 42.03 -10.14
C GLY A 1065 14.12 41.31 -9.24
N ASN A 1066 13.63 40.45 -8.34
CA ASN A 1066 14.42 39.80 -7.29
C ASN A 1066 14.25 38.27 -7.31
N PRO A 1067 15.19 37.48 -6.75
CA PRO A 1067 15.00 36.05 -6.59
C PRO A 1067 13.74 35.71 -5.80
N TYR A 1068 13.03 34.66 -6.21
CA TYR A 1068 11.79 34.22 -5.55
C TYR A 1068 11.60 32.71 -5.67
N TYR A 1069 10.80 32.16 -4.76
CA TYR A 1069 10.34 30.78 -4.84
C TYR A 1069 8.99 30.72 -5.54
N LEU A 1070 8.88 29.80 -6.50
CA LEU A 1070 7.60 29.39 -7.05
C LEU A 1070 7.20 28.06 -6.42
N VAL A 1071 6.04 28.00 -5.77
CA VAL A 1071 5.48 26.77 -5.21
C VAL A 1071 4.45 26.20 -6.17
N PHE A 1072 4.48 24.88 -6.31
CA PHE A 1072 3.57 24.07 -7.09
C PHE A 1072 2.95 23.01 -6.18
N SER A 1073 1.68 23.21 -5.83
CA SER A 1073 0.90 22.45 -4.82
C SER A 1073 0.50 21.04 -5.29
N GLU A 1074 1.49 20.31 -5.81
CA GLU A 1074 1.42 18.97 -6.40
C GLU A 1074 2.53 18.10 -5.78
N GLY A 1075 2.31 16.80 -5.68
CA GLY A 1075 3.21 15.84 -5.05
C GLY A 1075 4.65 15.94 -5.54
N PHE A 1076 5.58 16.05 -4.58
CA PHE A 1076 6.98 16.31 -4.84
C PHE A 1076 7.61 15.13 -5.56
N HIS A 1077 8.15 15.37 -6.74
CA HIS A 1077 8.83 14.34 -7.51
C HIS A 1077 9.95 14.95 -8.34
N GLN A 1078 11.15 14.38 -8.26
CA GLN A 1078 12.33 14.83 -9.02
C GLN A 1078 12.13 14.86 -10.55
N GLY A 1079 11.12 14.15 -11.05
CA GLY A 1079 10.71 14.18 -12.45
C GLY A 1079 10.03 15.48 -12.89
N TRP A 1080 9.51 16.30 -11.99
CA TRP A 1080 9.03 17.64 -12.33
C TRP A 1080 10.20 18.57 -12.65
N LYS A 1081 10.18 19.18 -13.83
CA LYS A 1081 11.23 20.09 -14.30
C LYS A 1081 10.64 21.43 -14.71
N ALA A 1082 11.31 22.52 -14.31
CA ALA A 1082 10.97 23.88 -14.71
C ALA A 1082 11.94 24.39 -15.80
N TYR A 1083 11.42 25.06 -16.82
CA TYR A 1083 12.18 25.61 -17.95
C TYR A 1083 11.83 27.08 -18.15
N ILE A 1084 12.82 27.95 -18.26
CA ILE A 1084 12.60 29.36 -18.61
C ILE A 1084 12.43 29.49 -20.12
N ASN A 1085 11.36 30.13 -20.54
CA ASN A 1085 11.04 30.45 -21.92
C ASN A 1085 10.82 31.96 -22.09
N GLN A 1086 11.27 32.51 -23.22
CA GLN A 1086 11.20 33.94 -23.50
C GLN A 1086 10.47 34.19 -24.83
N PRO A 1087 9.15 33.93 -24.90
CA PRO A 1087 8.38 34.22 -26.11
C PRO A 1087 8.33 35.74 -26.39
N PRO A 1088 8.10 36.16 -27.65
CA PRO A 1088 7.87 37.57 -28.00
C PRO A 1088 6.70 38.17 -27.20
N ILE A 1089 6.80 39.45 -26.80
CA ILE A 1089 5.81 40.15 -25.95
C ILE A 1089 4.39 40.14 -26.54
N SER A 1090 4.25 40.15 -27.88
CA SER A 1090 2.95 40.03 -28.57
C SER A 1090 2.24 38.68 -28.36
N ASN A 1091 3.00 37.60 -28.11
CA ASN A 1091 2.46 36.28 -27.81
C ASN A 1091 2.12 36.11 -26.32
N LEU A 1092 2.61 36.99 -25.45
CA LEU A 1092 2.38 36.93 -24.00
C LEU A 1092 1.02 37.53 -23.61
N LYS A 1093 0.60 38.65 -24.23
CA LYS A 1093 -0.71 39.27 -23.96
C LYS A 1093 -1.91 38.56 -24.58
N SER A 1094 -1.70 37.64 -25.53
CA SER A 1094 -2.76 36.94 -26.25
C SER A 1094 -3.09 35.54 -25.69
N GLN A 1095 -2.38 35.06 -24.66
CA GLN A 1095 -2.35 33.63 -24.33
C GLN A 1095 -3.20 33.14 -23.16
N SER A 1096 -3.90 33.99 -22.41
CA SER A 1096 -4.78 33.50 -21.34
C SER A 1096 -5.85 34.50 -20.97
N ASN A 1097 -7.10 34.15 -21.28
CA ASN A 1097 -8.25 34.76 -20.61
C ASN A 1097 -8.12 34.40 -19.12
N VAL A 1098 -8.02 35.40 -18.24
CA VAL A 1098 -7.99 35.18 -16.79
C VAL A 1098 -9.35 34.66 -16.35
N THR A 1099 -9.37 33.48 -15.72
CA THR A 1099 -10.58 32.83 -15.18
C THR A 1099 -10.80 33.18 -13.73
N ALA A 1100 -9.73 33.31 -12.94
CA ALA A 1100 -9.79 33.71 -11.54
C ALA A 1100 -8.57 34.55 -11.16
N SER A 1101 -8.73 35.38 -10.12
CA SER A 1101 -7.69 36.24 -9.59
C SER A 1101 -7.69 36.16 -8.07
N TYR A 1102 -6.51 36.01 -7.49
CA TYR A 1102 -6.31 35.79 -6.06
C TYR A 1102 -5.35 36.85 -5.51
N PHE A 1103 -5.48 37.16 -4.21
CA PHE A 1103 -4.62 38.11 -3.50
C PHE A 1103 -4.46 39.45 -4.27
N ASN A 1104 -5.57 40.09 -4.62
CA ASN A 1104 -5.60 41.38 -5.33
C ASN A 1104 -4.82 41.40 -6.66
N GLY A 1105 -4.82 40.28 -7.40
CA GLY A 1105 -4.18 40.20 -8.71
C GLY A 1105 -2.69 39.86 -8.70
N GLU A 1106 -2.11 39.59 -7.53
CA GLU A 1106 -0.74 39.05 -7.43
C GLU A 1106 -0.63 37.66 -8.08
N ILE A 1107 -1.70 36.85 -8.00
CA ILE A 1107 -1.79 35.54 -8.62
C ILE A 1107 -3.06 35.50 -9.45
N SER A 1108 -2.93 35.16 -10.73
CA SER A 1108 -4.03 34.95 -11.63
C SER A 1108 -3.99 33.55 -12.23
N GLU A 1109 -5.15 33.08 -12.60
CA GLU A 1109 -5.33 31.78 -13.23
C GLU A 1109 -5.93 31.99 -14.61
N GLY A 1110 -5.33 31.35 -15.60
CA GLY A 1110 -5.74 31.42 -16.99
C GLY A 1110 -6.56 30.20 -17.41
N GLU A 1111 -7.31 30.36 -18.50
CA GLU A 1111 -8.13 29.30 -19.09
C GLU A 1111 -7.35 28.01 -19.33
N HIS A 1112 -7.75 26.96 -18.60
CA HIS A 1112 -7.11 25.66 -18.64
C HIS A 1112 -7.39 24.92 -19.94
N LYS A 1113 -6.40 24.13 -20.34
CA LYS A 1113 -6.48 23.20 -21.45
C LYS A 1113 -6.32 21.78 -20.90
N ASN A 1114 -6.82 20.82 -21.66
CA ASN A 1114 -6.59 19.41 -21.40
C ASN A 1114 -6.30 18.71 -22.73
N ILE A 1115 -5.13 19.01 -23.28
CA ILE A 1115 -4.74 18.57 -24.62
C ILE A 1115 -3.60 17.55 -24.51
N PHE A 1116 -3.79 16.39 -25.14
CA PHE A 1116 -2.81 15.31 -25.16
C PHE A 1116 -1.59 15.62 -26.04
N LEU A 1117 -1.82 16.17 -27.25
CA LEU A 1117 -0.78 16.62 -28.17
C LEU A 1117 -1.12 18.01 -28.70
N ASP A 1118 -0.23 18.97 -28.44
CA ASP A 1118 -0.32 20.36 -28.90
C ASP A 1118 1.00 20.77 -29.59
N LYS A 1119 0.99 21.87 -30.36
CA LYS A 1119 2.23 22.44 -30.94
C LYS A 1119 3.30 22.71 -29.88
N SER A 1120 2.88 23.06 -28.67
CA SER A 1120 3.77 23.31 -27.52
C SER A 1120 4.26 22.04 -26.82
N THR A 1121 3.77 20.83 -27.14
CA THR A 1121 4.17 19.58 -26.47
C THR A 1121 5.68 19.37 -26.47
N PHE A 1122 6.37 19.77 -27.54
CA PHE A 1122 7.81 19.57 -27.69
C PHE A 1122 8.65 20.85 -27.44
N GLU A 1123 8.06 21.94 -26.94
CA GLU A 1123 8.72 23.25 -26.84
C GLU A 1123 9.88 23.30 -25.83
N THR A 1124 10.00 22.30 -24.95
CA THR A 1124 11.10 22.14 -23.98
C THR A 1124 12.21 21.22 -24.50
N TRP A 1125 12.11 20.68 -25.70
CA TRP A 1125 13.13 19.80 -26.28
C TRP A 1125 14.40 20.60 -26.58
N GLY A 1126 15.55 20.06 -26.17
CA GLY A 1126 16.84 20.75 -26.27
C GLY A 1126 17.04 21.91 -25.28
N LYS A 1127 16.05 22.25 -24.44
CA LYS A 1127 16.21 23.24 -23.37
C LYS A 1127 16.78 22.59 -22.11
N THR A 1128 17.61 23.34 -21.40
CA THR A 1128 18.09 23.01 -20.06
C THR A 1128 17.05 23.40 -19.03
N SER A 1129 16.69 22.50 -18.12
CA SER A 1129 15.84 22.84 -16.97
C SER A 1129 16.61 23.70 -15.97
N LEU A 1130 15.90 24.34 -15.06
CA LEU A 1130 16.49 24.93 -13.87
C LEU A 1130 17.29 23.86 -13.09
N PRO A 1131 18.36 24.25 -12.38
CA PRO A 1131 19.22 23.30 -11.66
C PRO A 1131 18.46 22.53 -10.57
N GLU A 1132 18.70 21.22 -10.45
CA GLU A 1132 18.03 20.37 -9.46
C GLU A 1132 18.34 20.77 -8.02
N LYS A 1133 19.52 21.35 -7.76
CA LYS A 1133 19.90 21.88 -6.43
C LYS A 1133 18.98 23.02 -5.96
N ARG A 1134 18.17 23.59 -6.87
CA ARG A 1134 17.20 24.65 -6.61
C ARG A 1134 15.75 24.15 -6.71
N HIS A 1135 15.54 22.84 -6.71
CA HIS A 1135 14.24 22.17 -6.65
C HIS A 1135 14.05 21.55 -5.26
N PHE A 1136 13.06 22.01 -4.50
CA PHE A 1136 12.89 21.72 -3.09
C PHE A 1136 11.52 21.10 -2.81
N LEU A 1137 11.48 20.20 -1.83
CA LEU A 1137 10.25 19.81 -1.15
C LEU A 1137 9.82 20.97 -0.25
N THR A 1138 8.61 21.47 -0.45
CA THR A 1138 8.02 22.50 0.40
C THR A 1138 6.67 22.02 0.94
N ASN A 1139 6.25 22.52 2.10
CA ASN A 1139 4.97 22.19 2.73
C ASN A 1139 4.72 20.67 2.92
N GLY A 1140 5.81 19.87 2.96
CA GLY A 1140 5.76 18.44 3.23
C GLY A 1140 5.34 17.55 2.08
N TYR A 1141 4.84 18.14 0.99
CA TYR A 1141 4.43 17.39 -0.18
C TYR A 1141 4.61 18.14 -1.50
N ALA A 1142 4.66 19.48 -1.51
CA ALA A 1142 4.63 20.27 -2.72
C ALA A 1142 6.02 20.45 -3.37
N ASN A 1143 6.06 20.74 -4.67
CA ASN A 1143 7.29 21.11 -5.37
C ASN A 1143 7.56 22.61 -5.23
N SER A 1144 8.82 23.02 -5.19
CA SER A 1144 9.21 24.43 -5.28
C SER A 1144 10.52 24.66 -6.02
N TRP A 1145 10.60 25.75 -6.78
CA TRP A 1145 11.83 26.18 -7.46
C TRP A 1145 12.27 27.56 -7.00
N LEU A 1146 13.56 27.71 -6.70
CA LEU A 1146 14.20 29.02 -6.52
C LEU A 1146 14.63 29.57 -7.89
N ILE A 1147 14.00 30.68 -8.30
CA ILE A 1147 14.24 31.35 -9.58
C ILE A 1147 15.03 32.64 -9.34
N LYS A 1148 16.09 32.84 -10.11
CA LYS A 1148 16.96 34.02 -10.04
C LYS A 1148 16.83 34.85 -11.33
N PRO A 1149 17.03 36.18 -11.28
CA PRO A 1149 17.03 37.02 -12.48
C PRO A 1149 17.97 36.54 -13.59
N GLU A 1150 19.11 35.92 -13.25
CA GLU A 1150 20.06 35.36 -14.23
C GLU A 1150 19.43 34.26 -15.10
N ASP A 1151 18.51 33.46 -14.55
CA ASP A 1151 17.84 32.38 -15.28
C ASP A 1151 17.01 32.89 -16.46
N ALA A 1152 16.48 34.12 -16.30
CA ALA A 1152 15.73 34.84 -17.32
C ALA A 1152 16.61 35.84 -18.10
N LYS A 1153 17.94 35.73 -18.03
CA LYS A 1153 18.89 36.67 -18.66
C LYS A 1153 18.62 38.12 -18.28
N GLY A 1154 18.20 38.37 -17.04
CA GLY A 1154 17.89 39.70 -16.50
C GLY A 1154 16.56 40.30 -16.92
N LYS A 1155 15.69 39.56 -17.63
CA LYS A 1155 14.32 40.02 -17.93
C LYS A 1155 13.42 39.91 -16.71
N ASP A 1156 12.60 40.92 -16.49
CA ASP A 1156 11.57 40.95 -15.43
C ASP A 1156 10.26 40.23 -15.81
N THR A 1157 10.15 39.84 -17.08
CA THR A 1157 8.94 39.25 -17.67
C THR A 1157 9.30 38.06 -18.54
N TYR A 1158 8.74 36.88 -18.24
CA TYR A 1158 9.05 35.63 -18.93
C TYR A 1158 8.00 34.55 -18.64
N GLU A 1159 8.10 33.42 -19.34
CA GLU A 1159 7.26 32.24 -19.12
C GLU A 1159 8.12 31.13 -18.48
N ILE A 1160 7.56 30.45 -17.48
CA ILE A 1160 8.11 29.22 -16.92
C ILE A 1160 7.22 28.07 -17.39
N ILE A 1161 7.83 27.06 -17.99
CA ILE A 1161 7.15 25.82 -18.37
C ILE A 1161 7.54 24.76 -17.35
N ILE A 1162 6.54 24.19 -16.67
CA ILE A 1162 6.72 23.10 -15.72
C ILE A 1162 6.20 21.83 -16.38
N GLU A 1163 7.06 20.81 -16.49
CA GLU A 1163 6.77 19.62 -17.28
C GLU A 1163 7.33 18.36 -16.61
N PHE A 1164 6.55 17.28 -16.65
CA PHE A 1164 6.91 16.01 -16.06
C PHE A 1164 7.80 15.17 -16.99
N LEU A 1165 9.05 14.96 -16.61
CA LEU A 1165 10.07 14.30 -17.44
C LEU A 1165 9.69 12.87 -17.88
N PRO A 1166 9.12 12.00 -17.04
CA PRO A 1166 8.62 10.70 -17.52
C PRO A 1166 7.58 10.85 -18.64
N GLN A 1167 6.65 11.82 -18.57
CA GLN A 1167 5.70 12.06 -19.66
C GLN A 1167 6.40 12.50 -20.95
N LYS A 1168 7.45 13.33 -20.85
CA LYS A 1168 8.28 13.72 -21.99
C LYS A 1168 8.95 12.50 -22.65
N MET A 1169 9.45 11.55 -21.85
CA MET A 1169 10.03 10.30 -22.34
C MET A 1169 8.97 9.38 -22.98
N PHE A 1170 7.74 9.40 -22.47
CA PHE A 1170 6.61 8.74 -23.10
C PHE A 1170 6.36 9.28 -24.52
N TYR A 1171 6.28 10.60 -24.73
CA TYR A 1171 6.06 11.17 -26.06
C TYR A 1171 7.18 10.81 -27.05
N LEU A 1172 8.45 10.80 -26.61
CA LEU A 1172 9.58 10.35 -27.42
C LEU A 1172 9.43 8.87 -27.82
N GLY A 1173 9.15 8.01 -26.85
CA GLY A 1173 8.94 6.58 -27.08
C GLY A 1173 7.75 6.31 -28.01
N LEU A 1174 6.65 7.05 -27.83
CA LEU A 1174 5.47 7.00 -28.69
C LEU A 1174 5.82 7.36 -30.14
N GLY A 1175 6.58 8.45 -30.35
CA GLY A 1175 7.04 8.85 -31.67
C GLY A 1175 7.85 7.75 -32.37
N ILE A 1176 8.84 7.17 -31.68
CA ILE A 1176 9.66 6.07 -32.23
C ILE A 1176 8.80 4.84 -32.52
N SER A 1177 7.91 4.47 -31.61
CA SER A 1177 7.00 3.34 -31.77
C SER A 1177 6.07 3.52 -32.98
N LEU A 1178 5.47 4.70 -33.15
CA LEU A 1178 4.61 5.02 -34.30
C LEU A 1178 5.39 5.02 -35.62
N LEU A 1179 6.57 5.65 -35.67
CA LEU A 1179 7.43 5.62 -36.86
C LEU A 1179 7.82 4.19 -37.25
N THR A 1180 8.12 3.34 -36.26
CA THR A 1180 8.41 1.93 -36.48
C THR A 1180 7.20 1.20 -37.06
N ILE A 1181 6.00 1.42 -36.51
CA ILE A 1181 4.76 0.85 -37.03
C ILE A 1181 4.52 1.29 -38.48
N ILE A 1182 4.62 2.60 -38.77
CA ILE A 1182 4.46 3.18 -40.11
C ILE A 1182 5.46 2.55 -41.09
N PHE A 1183 6.73 2.44 -40.71
CA PHE A 1183 7.76 1.82 -41.54
C PHE A 1183 7.43 0.35 -41.82
N CYS A 1184 7.01 -0.41 -40.81
CA CYS A 1184 6.61 -1.81 -41.00
C CYS A 1184 5.37 -1.94 -41.92
N PHE A 1185 4.36 -1.06 -41.79
CA PHE A 1185 3.22 -0.99 -42.71
C PHE A 1185 3.63 -0.63 -44.14
N GLY A 1186 4.48 0.39 -44.30
CA GLY A 1186 5.03 0.79 -45.59
C GLY A 1186 5.79 -0.36 -46.26
N TYR A 1187 6.63 -1.08 -45.50
CA TYR A 1187 7.34 -2.26 -45.99
C TYR A 1187 6.39 -3.40 -46.40
N LEU A 1188 5.27 -3.60 -45.70
CA LEU A 1188 4.25 -4.59 -46.12
C LEU A 1188 3.60 -4.23 -47.44
N ILE A 1189 3.19 -2.98 -47.58
CA ILE A 1189 2.55 -2.49 -48.80
C ILE A 1189 3.54 -2.62 -49.96
N PHE A 1190 4.78 -2.17 -49.76
CA PHE A 1190 5.86 -2.29 -50.73
C PHE A 1190 6.11 -3.76 -51.12
N SER A 1191 6.34 -4.65 -50.17
CA SER A 1191 6.59 -6.08 -50.46
C SER A 1191 5.43 -6.76 -51.20
N LYS A 1192 4.18 -6.39 -50.91
CA LYS A 1192 2.98 -6.93 -51.57
C LYS A 1192 2.79 -6.38 -52.99
N ILE A 1193 3.09 -5.10 -53.22
CA ILE A 1193 3.02 -4.48 -54.56
C ILE A 1193 4.11 -5.06 -55.47
N PHE A 1194 5.35 -5.16 -54.97
CA PHE A 1194 6.50 -5.58 -55.76
C PHE A 1194 6.77 -7.10 -55.76
N LYS A 1195 5.88 -7.91 -55.15
CA LYS A 1195 5.98 -9.38 -55.06
C LYS A 1195 7.35 -9.89 -54.56
N LEU A 1196 7.93 -9.20 -53.57
CA LEU A 1196 9.20 -9.56 -52.93
C LEU A 1196 9.09 -10.77 -51.99
#